data_AF-A0A4D6N9H8-F1
#
_entry.id   AF-A0A4D6N9H8-F1
#
_cell.length_a   1.000
_cell.length_b   1.000
_cell.length_c   1.000
_cell.angle_alpha   90.00
_cell.angle_beta   90.00
_cell.angle_gamma   90.00
#
_symmetry.space_group_name_H-M   'P 1'
#
loop_
_entity.id
_entity.type
_entity.pdbx_description
1 polymer ?
#
loop_
_entity_poly.entity_id
_entity_poly.type
_entity_poly.pdbx_seq_one_letter_code
_entity_poly.pdbx_strand_id
1 'polypeptide(L)'
;MEVGSVLDFLQNKTILIIGATGFIAKIFLEKILRVQPNVKKIFLLLRASDDSSATYRLHNEIIAKDLFIVLKEKLGANFKSFISEKLTLVPGDITYEDLGLKDSILREDICNQTDVIVNLAATTNFDERYDIALGINTFGTKHVMNFAKQCTKLKVLLHVSTAYVCGERGGLILEDPYHFGETLNGVSGLDIDAEKTIVCKKLDELKEQGATERDVKIAMKNLGITRAKAYGWPNTYVFTKAVGEMLVEKLKGNLSVVILRPTIVTSTMKEPFPGYAEGVRTIDSLAVTYAKGKLTCFLGDINGVVDVVPADMVVNAMLVAMVAHAKQPSDIIYHVGSSVRNPVTYLNLQDFGLKYFTAKPWINKDGTPVKVGRVTVLTSMDSFQRYMFLRYLLPLKGLELANTALCQYFRGTYLELHRKIQVVMRMVELYRPYMFFKGVFDDMNTEKLRMAAKESGTETDLFYFDTKNINWDDYFMKTHLPGIIIGKDLFRLLKEKLGTRFSSFVSEKLTVVAGDISHEDLNLKNSILREEICNQTDVIVNLAATTNFDERYDVALGINTLGVKHVMSFAKNCVNLKVFVHVSTAYVCGERGGLIVEDPHEFGVSLNGVRGLDIEMEKKKVEEKLNELKEEGATEHDIELAMKDLGSKRTIDSLIVAYGKGKLTCFLADLKAVFDVIPADMVVNAILVSMVAHANQPSDIIYHVGSSVANPVRYLNFRDYSVRYFREKPWINKEGKPVKVGKVTILSNIDSFYRYMYIRYQLPLKGLELVNAASCHYFQEMCVDFNRKIRTIMRLVELYKPYLFFNGIFDDLNTEKLLSMAREGGVETELFYFDPKIIDWEDYFMNVHFPGIIKYAFK
;
A
#
# COMPACT_ATOMS: atom_id res chain seq x y z
N MET A 1 -21.27 3.97 40.21
CA MET A 1 -20.42 3.09 39.38
C MET A 1 -19.03 3.20 39.97
N GLU A 2 -18.38 2.10 40.32
CA GLU A 2 -16.98 2.13 40.77
C GLU A 2 -16.06 1.73 39.62
N VAL A 3 -15.02 2.51 39.37
CA VAL A 3 -13.99 2.20 38.37
C VAL A 3 -12.67 1.98 39.13
N GLY A 4 -12.06 0.81 38.99
CA GLY A 4 -10.75 0.53 39.58
C GLY A 4 -9.59 1.18 38.80
N SER A 5 -8.36 0.95 39.24
CA SER A 5 -7.18 1.16 38.40
C SER A 5 -7.29 0.31 37.12
N VAL A 6 -7.01 0.93 35.97
CA VAL A 6 -6.95 0.20 34.69
C VAL A 6 -5.68 -0.64 34.64
N LEU A 7 -4.59 -0.17 35.25
CA LEU A 7 -3.32 -0.90 35.30
C LEU A 7 -3.42 -2.16 36.16
N ASP A 8 -3.99 -2.08 37.36
CA ASP A 8 -4.22 -3.24 38.24
C ASP A 8 -5.23 -4.20 37.63
N PHE A 9 -6.26 -3.68 36.95
CA PHE A 9 -7.19 -4.54 36.22
C PHE A 9 -6.48 -5.28 35.09
N LEU A 10 -5.63 -4.66 34.29
CA LEU A 10 -4.91 -5.34 33.20
C LEU A 10 -3.81 -6.30 33.71
N GLN A 11 -3.29 -6.09 34.93
CA GLN A 11 -2.24 -6.93 35.50
C GLN A 11 -2.67 -8.40 35.61
N ASN A 12 -1.80 -9.32 35.19
CA ASN A 12 -1.98 -10.77 35.20
C ASN A 12 -3.22 -11.28 34.43
N LYS A 13 -3.85 -10.46 33.56
CA LYS A 13 -5.01 -10.90 32.75
C LYS A 13 -4.63 -11.54 31.44
N THR A 14 -5.52 -12.42 30.98
CA THR A 14 -5.52 -13.04 29.65
C THR A 14 -6.58 -12.37 28.79
N ILE A 15 -6.18 -11.79 27.65
CA ILE A 15 -7.08 -10.98 26.80
C ILE A 15 -7.14 -11.58 25.39
N LEU A 16 -8.34 -11.86 24.87
CA LEU A 16 -8.55 -12.29 23.48
C LEU A 16 -8.99 -11.09 22.63
N ILE A 17 -8.10 -10.61 21.75
CA ILE A 17 -8.40 -9.55 20.78
C ILE A 17 -8.79 -10.18 19.45
N ILE A 18 -10.02 -9.93 19.03
CA ILE A 18 -10.63 -10.44 17.81
C ILE A 18 -10.65 -9.32 16.77
N GLY A 19 -10.06 -9.57 15.59
CA GLY A 19 -9.86 -8.54 14.56
C GLY A 19 -8.57 -7.73 14.70
N ALA A 20 -7.52 -8.33 15.29
CA ALA A 20 -6.29 -7.64 15.73
C ALA A 20 -5.52 -6.86 14.64
N THR A 21 -5.76 -7.09 13.34
CA THR A 21 -5.16 -6.28 12.26
C THR A 21 -5.87 -4.94 12.01
N GLY A 22 -7.02 -4.68 12.65
CA GLY A 22 -7.78 -3.43 12.53
C GLY A 22 -7.06 -2.22 13.15
N PHE A 23 -7.38 -1.01 12.67
CA PHE A 23 -6.73 0.24 13.11
C PHE A 23 -6.83 0.46 14.64
N ILE A 24 -8.04 0.45 15.18
CA ILE A 24 -8.30 0.62 16.61
C ILE A 24 -7.73 -0.56 17.42
N ALA A 25 -7.84 -1.79 16.90
CA ALA A 25 -7.34 -2.99 17.57
C ALA A 25 -5.83 -2.94 17.81
N LYS A 26 -5.08 -2.34 16.89
CA LYS A 26 -3.62 -2.17 17.03
C LYS A 26 -3.24 -1.06 18.01
N ILE A 27 -3.98 0.06 18.04
CA ILE A 27 -3.76 1.13 19.03
C ILE A 27 -4.11 0.61 20.44
N PHE A 28 -5.18 -0.17 20.57
CA PHE A 28 -5.56 -0.86 21.81
C PHE A 28 -4.48 -1.85 22.28
N LEU A 29 -3.94 -2.66 21.37
CA LEU A 29 -2.84 -3.58 21.64
C LEU A 29 -1.55 -2.85 22.06
N GLU A 30 -1.16 -1.80 21.33
CA GLU A 30 0.01 -0.97 21.66
C GLU A 30 -0.15 -0.35 23.05
N LYS A 31 -1.31 0.26 23.32
CA LYS A 31 -1.63 0.90 24.60
C LYS A 31 -1.43 -0.06 25.75
N ILE A 32 -2.07 -1.25 25.72
CA ILE A 32 -1.94 -2.25 26.80
C ILE A 32 -0.47 -2.64 27.01
N LEU A 33 0.24 -3.01 25.95
CA LEU A 33 1.63 -3.46 26.03
C LEU A 33 2.58 -2.38 26.56
N ARG A 34 2.34 -1.09 26.23
CA ARG A 34 3.15 0.05 26.68
C ARG A 34 2.87 0.45 28.12
N VAL A 35 1.62 0.38 28.58
CA VAL A 35 1.23 0.85 29.93
C VAL A 35 1.25 -0.23 31.00
N GLN A 36 0.88 -1.48 30.67
CA GLN A 36 0.87 -2.60 31.62
C GLN A 36 1.69 -3.80 31.07
N PRO A 37 3.02 -3.78 31.21
CA PRO A 37 3.89 -4.89 30.78
C PRO A 37 3.66 -6.17 31.59
N ASN A 38 2.98 -6.11 32.74
CA ASN A 38 2.60 -7.28 33.54
C ASN A 38 1.21 -7.84 33.15
N VAL A 39 0.70 -7.53 31.96
CA VAL A 39 -0.35 -8.37 31.33
C VAL A 39 0.18 -9.81 31.19
N LYS A 40 -0.66 -10.82 31.41
CA LYS A 40 -0.22 -12.22 31.42
C LYS A 40 -0.02 -12.75 30.01
N LYS A 41 -1.04 -12.60 29.17
CA LYS A 41 -1.05 -13.08 27.78
C LYS A 41 -2.13 -12.34 26.99
N ILE A 42 -1.87 -12.04 25.72
CA ILE A 42 -2.85 -11.51 24.78
C ILE A 42 -2.94 -12.51 23.61
N PHE A 43 -4.09 -13.15 23.48
CA PHE A 43 -4.44 -13.97 22.33
C PHE A 43 -4.90 -13.07 21.17
N LEU A 44 -4.33 -13.25 19.98
CA LEU A 44 -4.67 -12.45 18.79
C LEU A 44 -5.30 -13.31 17.69
N LEU A 45 -6.62 -13.21 17.51
CA LEU A 45 -7.33 -13.95 16.46
C LEU A 45 -7.06 -13.32 15.08
N LEU A 46 -6.32 -14.03 14.23
CA LEU A 46 -5.98 -13.62 12.87
C LEU A 46 -6.49 -14.61 11.82
N ARG A 47 -7.32 -14.12 10.89
CA ARG A 47 -7.72 -14.86 9.68
C ARG A 47 -6.48 -15.19 8.85
N ALA A 48 -6.19 -16.48 8.74
CA ALA A 48 -5.10 -17.05 7.96
C ALA A 48 -5.46 -18.47 7.52
N SER A 49 -4.80 -18.98 6.49
CA SER A 49 -4.92 -20.37 6.04
C SER A 49 -4.01 -21.33 6.82
N ASP A 50 -2.97 -20.80 7.47
CA ASP A 50 -2.01 -21.52 8.31
C ASP A 50 -1.25 -20.56 9.26
N ASP A 51 -0.51 -21.16 10.20
CA ASP A 51 0.24 -20.47 11.25
C ASP A 51 1.34 -19.55 10.71
N SER A 52 1.88 -19.83 9.51
CA SER A 52 2.97 -19.07 8.91
C SER A 52 2.45 -17.79 8.25
N SER A 53 1.32 -17.86 7.56
CA SER A 53 0.59 -16.65 7.14
C SER A 53 0.12 -15.85 8.35
N ALA A 54 -0.43 -16.51 9.38
CA ALA A 54 -0.82 -15.83 10.62
C ALA A 54 0.38 -15.07 11.25
N THR A 55 1.56 -15.70 11.29
CA THR A 55 2.81 -15.11 11.81
C THR A 55 3.29 -13.95 10.94
N TYR A 56 3.26 -14.10 9.62
CA TYR A 56 3.58 -13.02 8.69
C TYR A 56 2.63 -11.82 8.82
N ARG A 57 1.32 -12.06 9.04
CA ARG A 57 0.34 -10.99 9.28
C ARG A 57 0.58 -10.31 10.62
N LEU A 58 0.87 -11.05 11.70
CA LEU A 58 1.28 -10.49 12.98
C LEU A 58 2.51 -9.58 12.84
N HIS A 59 3.55 -10.02 12.14
CA HIS A 59 4.72 -9.18 11.93
C HIS A 59 4.42 -7.97 11.03
N ASN A 60 3.86 -8.14 9.83
CA ASN A 60 3.79 -7.07 8.83
C ASN A 60 2.56 -6.15 8.96
N GLU A 61 1.43 -6.64 9.44
CA GLU A 61 0.21 -5.83 9.59
C GLU A 61 0.03 -5.23 10.99
N ILE A 62 0.71 -5.78 12.00
CA ILE A 62 0.71 -5.30 13.38
C ILE A 62 2.08 -4.76 13.78
N ILE A 63 3.05 -5.63 14.10
CA ILE A 63 4.26 -5.28 14.87
C ILE A 63 5.24 -4.37 14.09
N ALA A 64 5.33 -4.52 12.77
CA ALA A 64 6.19 -3.72 11.90
C ALA A 64 5.68 -2.27 11.70
N LYS A 65 4.47 -1.94 12.13
CA LYS A 65 3.90 -0.60 12.00
C LYS A 65 4.65 0.42 12.86
N ASP A 66 4.70 1.66 12.37
CA ASP A 66 5.33 2.80 13.05
C ASP A 66 4.64 3.13 14.38
N LEU A 67 3.35 2.76 14.52
CA LEU A 67 2.60 2.77 15.78
C LEU A 67 3.39 2.23 16.98
N PHE A 68 4.12 1.12 16.78
CA PHE A 68 4.87 0.45 17.84
C PHE A 68 6.26 1.08 18.09
N ILE A 69 6.60 2.24 17.49
CA ILE A 69 7.93 2.86 17.65
C ILE A 69 8.26 3.18 19.11
N VAL A 70 7.33 3.81 19.84
CA VAL A 70 7.50 4.15 21.27
C VAL A 70 7.71 2.90 22.14
N LEU A 71 7.06 1.79 21.80
CA LEU A 71 7.26 0.51 22.50
C LEU A 71 8.59 -0.16 22.13
N LYS A 72 9.05 -0.03 20.88
CA LYS A 72 10.37 -0.50 20.42
C LYS A 72 11.50 0.27 21.09
N GLU A 73 11.38 1.60 21.16
CA GLU A 73 12.33 2.49 21.83
C GLU A 73 12.39 2.19 23.34
N LYS A 74 11.22 2.08 24.00
CA LYS A 74 11.11 1.77 25.44
C LYS A 74 11.71 0.41 25.83
N LEU A 75 11.69 -0.59 24.95
CA LEU A 75 12.15 -1.95 25.24
C LEU A 75 13.51 -2.30 24.61
N GLY A 76 13.95 -1.56 23.61
CA GLY A 76 15.21 -1.80 22.89
C GLY A 76 15.35 -3.24 22.40
N ALA A 77 16.48 -3.88 22.72
CA ALA A 77 16.75 -5.28 22.39
C ALA A 77 15.68 -6.27 22.93
N ASN A 78 15.07 -5.96 24.09
CA ASN A 78 14.06 -6.81 24.72
C ASN A 78 12.69 -6.76 24.03
N PHE A 79 12.48 -5.89 23.04
CA PHE A 79 11.21 -5.81 22.31
C PHE A 79 10.80 -7.16 21.70
N LYS A 80 11.75 -7.92 21.12
CA LYS A 80 11.44 -9.21 20.49
C LYS A 80 11.00 -10.26 21.50
N SER A 81 11.73 -10.42 22.62
CA SER A 81 11.39 -11.39 23.66
C SER A 81 10.08 -11.05 24.36
N PHE A 82 9.87 -9.78 24.72
CA PHE A 82 8.62 -9.31 25.31
C PHE A 82 7.41 -9.56 24.40
N ILE A 83 7.51 -9.26 23.10
CA ILE A 83 6.42 -9.53 22.15
C ILE A 83 6.12 -11.04 22.05
N SER A 84 7.13 -11.90 22.02
CA SER A 84 6.95 -13.36 22.00
C SER A 84 6.44 -13.94 23.34
N GLU A 85 6.73 -13.29 24.47
CA GLU A 85 6.21 -13.67 25.79
C GLU A 85 4.73 -13.31 25.93
N LYS A 86 4.37 -12.06 25.56
CA LYS A 86 3.03 -11.53 25.81
C LYS A 86 2.01 -11.90 24.74
N LEU A 87 2.40 -12.09 23.48
CA LEU A 87 1.45 -12.32 22.39
C LEU A 87 1.39 -13.80 22.01
N THR A 88 0.21 -14.40 22.12
CA THR A 88 -0.06 -15.72 21.53
C THR A 88 -0.93 -15.53 20.29
N LEU A 89 -0.40 -15.94 19.15
CA LEU A 89 -1.09 -15.89 17.87
C LEU A 89 -2.15 -17.00 17.79
N VAL A 90 -3.34 -16.65 17.30
CA VAL A 90 -4.46 -17.60 17.15
C VAL A 90 -4.97 -17.57 15.70
N PRO A 91 -4.57 -18.53 14.85
CA PRO A 91 -5.10 -18.66 13.48
C PRO A 91 -6.58 -19.07 13.54
N GLY A 92 -7.46 -18.23 13.03
CA GLY A 92 -8.91 -18.46 13.09
C GLY A 92 -9.74 -17.37 12.44
N ASP A 93 -11.03 -17.62 12.27
CA ASP A 93 -11.96 -16.74 11.58
C ASP A 93 -13.35 -16.79 12.20
N ILE A 94 -13.89 -15.62 12.56
CA ILE A 94 -15.17 -15.51 13.26
C ILE A 94 -16.36 -16.00 12.44
N THR A 95 -16.24 -16.12 11.12
CA THR A 95 -17.34 -16.58 10.24
C THR A 95 -17.71 -18.05 10.42
N TYR A 96 -17.04 -18.75 11.33
CA TYR A 96 -17.27 -20.15 11.68
C TYR A 96 -17.49 -20.31 13.19
N GLU A 97 -18.13 -21.41 13.56
CA GLU A 97 -18.29 -21.82 14.96
C GLU A 97 -16.93 -22.05 15.62
N ASP A 98 -16.88 -21.85 16.94
CA ASP A 98 -15.65 -21.81 17.75
C ASP A 98 -14.52 -20.98 17.14
N LEU A 99 -14.86 -19.87 16.46
CA LEU A 99 -13.92 -18.96 15.79
C LEU A 99 -13.04 -19.66 14.73
N GLY A 100 -13.48 -20.80 14.19
CA GLY A 100 -12.73 -21.61 13.24
C GLY A 100 -11.50 -22.33 13.83
N LEU A 101 -11.41 -22.43 15.16
CA LEU A 101 -10.28 -23.07 15.86
C LEU A 101 -10.33 -24.59 15.68
N LYS A 102 -9.34 -25.13 14.96
CA LYS A 102 -9.23 -26.58 14.66
C LYS A 102 -8.50 -27.37 15.74
N ASP A 103 -7.66 -26.71 16.51
CA ASP A 103 -6.96 -27.30 17.65
C ASP A 103 -7.87 -27.20 18.88
N SER A 104 -8.37 -28.35 19.35
CA SER A 104 -9.25 -28.44 20.52
C SER A 104 -8.55 -28.10 21.83
N ILE A 105 -7.23 -28.33 21.92
CA ILE A 105 -6.41 -28.03 23.11
C ILE A 105 -6.17 -26.53 23.19
N LEU A 106 -5.81 -25.88 22.07
CA LEU A 106 -5.69 -24.42 22.02
C LEU A 106 -7.04 -23.73 22.26
N ARG A 107 -8.14 -24.26 21.71
CA ARG A 107 -9.50 -23.78 21.97
C ARG A 107 -9.83 -23.84 23.47
N GLU A 108 -9.54 -24.98 24.11
CA GLU A 108 -9.75 -25.16 25.55
C GLU A 108 -8.84 -24.27 26.40
N ASP A 109 -7.56 -24.08 26.04
CA ASP A 109 -6.64 -23.17 26.73
C ASP A 109 -7.14 -21.71 26.69
N ILE A 110 -7.62 -21.25 25.54
CA ILE A 110 -8.21 -19.91 25.40
C ILE A 110 -9.46 -19.79 26.30
N CYS A 111 -10.39 -20.75 26.24
CA CYS A 111 -11.60 -20.73 27.08
C CYS A 111 -11.29 -20.78 28.60
N ASN A 112 -10.36 -21.62 29.01
CA ASN A 112 -9.99 -21.82 30.41
C ASN A 112 -9.05 -20.74 30.97
N GLN A 113 -8.50 -19.85 30.15
CA GLN A 113 -7.63 -18.76 30.60
C GLN A 113 -8.19 -17.34 30.41
N THR A 114 -9.05 -17.09 29.42
CA THR A 114 -9.45 -15.72 29.01
C THR A 114 -10.29 -14.99 30.07
N ASP A 115 -9.75 -13.86 30.58
CA ASP A 115 -10.45 -12.92 31.46
C ASP A 115 -11.30 -11.90 30.67
N VAL A 116 -10.89 -11.55 29.45
CA VAL A 116 -11.49 -10.47 28.64
C VAL A 116 -11.54 -10.86 27.16
N ILE A 117 -12.68 -10.65 26.51
CA ILE A 117 -12.81 -10.71 25.04
C ILE A 117 -13.05 -9.31 24.49
N VAL A 118 -12.29 -8.91 23.46
CA VAL A 118 -12.45 -7.62 22.77
C VAL A 118 -12.70 -7.88 21.29
N ASN A 119 -13.95 -7.72 20.87
CA ASN A 119 -14.39 -7.95 19.50
C ASN A 119 -14.39 -6.65 18.68
N LEU A 120 -13.33 -6.47 17.88
CA LEU A 120 -13.16 -5.39 16.91
C LEU A 120 -13.30 -5.87 15.44
N ALA A 121 -13.66 -7.14 15.23
CA ALA A 121 -13.73 -7.71 13.88
C ALA A 121 -15.02 -7.27 13.18
N ALA A 122 -14.86 -6.46 12.14
CA ALA A 122 -15.92 -6.06 11.23
C ALA A 122 -15.35 -5.85 9.82
N THR A 123 -16.18 -6.01 8.79
CA THR A 123 -15.98 -5.27 7.55
C THR A 123 -16.63 -3.90 7.70
N THR A 124 -15.87 -2.85 7.45
CA THR A 124 -16.32 -1.44 7.53
C THR A 124 -16.53 -0.82 6.15
N ASN A 125 -16.62 -1.65 5.10
CA ASN A 125 -16.87 -1.23 3.73
C ASN A 125 -18.39 -1.10 3.51
N PHE A 126 -18.88 0.12 3.23
CA PHE A 126 -20.31 0.39 3.03
C PHE A 126 -20.86 -0.29 1.76
N ASP A 127 -20.01 -0.57 0.78
CA ASP A 127 -20.31 -1.30 -0.46
C ASP A 127 -19.68 -2.69 -0.41
N GLU A 128 -19.81 -3.43 0.69
CA GLU A 128 -19.35 -4.82 0.75
C GLU A 128 -20.38 -5.79 0.17
N ARG A 129 -19.91 -6.95 -0.31
CA ARG A 129 -20.76 -8.09 -0.62
C ARG A 129 -21.56 -8.52 0.61
N TYR A 130 -22.86 -8.77 0.46
CA TYR A 130 -23.72 -9.08 1.60
C TYR A 130 -23.35 -10.37 2.32
N ASP A 131 -22.89 -11.41 1.61
CA ASP A 131 -22.40 -12.65 2.23
C ASP A 131 -21.21 -12.42 3.18
N ILE A 132 -20.28 -11.55 2.78
CA ILE A 132 -19.11 -11.19 3.59
C ILE A 132 -19.51 -10.30 4.77
N ALA A 133 -20.41 -9.33 4.55
CA ALA A 133 -20.87 -8.43 5.59
C ALA A 133 -21.71 -9.15 6.66
N LEU A 134 -22.69 -9.95 6.24
CA LEU A 134 -23.55 -10.75 7.12
C LEU A 134 -22.73 -11.86 7.82
N GLY A 135 -21.81 -12.51 7.11
CA GLY A 135 -20.91 -13.51 7.70
C GLY A 135 -20.03 -12.96 8.82
N ILE A 136 -19.43 -11.78 8.62
CA ILE A 136 -18.49 -11.18 9.60
C ILE A 136 -19.25 -10.42 10.69
N ASN A 137 -20.02 -9.39 10.33
CA ASN A 137 -20.58 -8.43 11.29
C ASN A 137 -21.75 -9.03 12.10
N THR A 138 -22.49 -9.96 11.50
CA THR A 138 -23.72 -10.53 12.09
C THR A 138 -23.47 -11.94 12.63
N PHE A 139 -23.24 -12.93 11.77
CA PHE A 139 -23.01 -14.31 12.21
C PHE A 139 -21.72 -14.47 13.00
N GLY A 140 -20.64 -13.78 12.61
CA GLY A 140 -19.41 -13.76 13.38
C GLY A 140 -19.59 -13.21 14.80
N THR A 141 -20.52 -12.27 15.00
CA THR A 141 -20.90 -11.82 16.35
C THR A 141 -21.64 -12.92 17.12
N LYS A 142 -22.57 -13.68 16.50
CA LYS A 142 -23.21 -14.87 17.09
C LYS A 142 -22.20 -15.97 17.45
N HIS A 143 -21.20 -16.22 16.62
CA HIS A 143 -20.12 -17.17 16.91
C HIS A 143 -19.21 -16.70 18.06
N VAL A 144 -18.85 -15.41 18.11
CA VAL A 144 -18.11 -14.82 19.24
C VAL A 144 -18.89 -14.89 20.56
N MET A 145 -20.20 -14.61 20.55
CA MET A 145 -21.04 -14.74 21.74
C MET A 145 -21.17 -16.20 22.23
N ASN A 146 -21.23 -17.17 21.31
CA ASN A 146 -21.27 -18.59 21.67
C ASN A 146 -19.90 -19.09 22.20
N PHE A 147 -18.79 -18.57 21.68
CA PHE A 147 -17.45 -18.85 22.21
C PHE A 147 -17.26 -18.22 23.61
N ALA A 148 -17.73 -16.99 23.81
CA ALA A 148 -17.65 -16.28 25.09
C ALA A 148 -18.33 -17.05 26.24
N LYS A 149 -19.43 -17.76 25.98
CA LYS A 149 -20.11 -18.63 26.97
C LYS A 149 -19.29 -19.83 27.43
N GLN A 150 -18.31 -20.27 26.64
CA GLN A 150 -17.40 -21.36 27.00
C GLN A 150 -16.23 -20.86 27.88
N CYS A 151 -16.02 -19.54 27.97
CA CYS A 151 -14.90 -18.94 28.67
C CYS A 151 -15.20 -18.79 30.17
N THR A 152 -14.86 -19.80 30.98
CA THR A 152 -15.26 -19.91 32.40
C THR A 152 -14.70 -18.81 33.32
N LYS A 153 -13.70 -18.04 32.89
CA LYS A 153 -13.10 -16.92 33.63
C LYS A 153 -13.45 -15.54 33.06
N LEU A 154 -14.31 -15.47 32.04
CA LEU A 154 -14.62 -14.25 31.33
C LEU A 154 -15.34 -13.25 32.25
N LYS A 155 -14.72 -12.08 32.41
CA LYS A 155 -15.20 -10.99 33.28
C LYS A 155 -16.01 -9.96 32.52
N VAL A 156 -15.63 -9.69 31.27
CA VAL A 156 -16.30 -8.75 30.37
C VAL A 156 -16.00 -9.09 28.92
N LEU A 157 -17.02 -8.99 28.06
CA LEU A 157 -16.87 -8.94 26.62
C LEU A 157 -17.12 -7.50 26.15
N LEU A 158 -16.17 -6.89 25.44
CA LEU A 158 -16.37 -5.60 24.79
C LEU A 158 -16.57 -5.81 23.29
N HIS A 159 -17.75 -5.46 22.77
CA HIS A 159 -18.08 -5.48 21.35
C HIS A 159 -18.01 -4.07 20.78
N VAL A 160 -17.13 -3.84 19.79
CA VAL A 160 -17.08 -2.55 19.08
C VAL A 160 -18.07 -2.54 17.94
N SER A 161 -19.00 -1.60 17.98
CA SER A 161 -19.98 -1.32 16.95
C SER A 161 -19.73 0.03 16.27
N THR A 162 -20.76 0.82 16.01
CA THR A 162 -20.67 2.20 15.53
C THR A 162 -21.94 2.95 15.95
N ALA A 163 -21.85 4.25 16.20
CA ALA A 163 -23.03 5.06 16.54
C ALA A 163 -24.07 5.11 15.39
N TYR A 164 -23.62 4.98 14.15
CA TYR A 164 -24.45 5.06 12.95
C TYR A 164 -25.40 3.86 12.70
N VAL A 165 -25.50 2.91 13.64
CA VAL A 165 -26.55 1.88 13.64
C VAL A 165 -27.97 2.47 13.67
N CYS A 166 -28.13 3.73 14.10
CA CYS A 166 -29.37 4.51 14.05
C CYS A 166 -29.85 4.87 12.62
N GLY A 167 -29.05 4.57 11.58
CA GLY A 167 -29.39 4.89 10.19
C GLY A 167 -29.51 6.40 9.96
N GLU A 168 -30.67 6.84 9.47
CA GLU A 168 -30.95 8.25 9.13
C GLU A 168 -31.77 8.99 10.20
N ARG A 169 -31.92 8.43 11.42
CA ARG A 169 -32.61 9.07 12.56
C ARG A 169 -31.91 10.39 12.92
N GLY A 170 -32.67 11.50 12.98
CA GLY A 170 -32.19 12.81 13.41
C GLY A 170 -32.57 13.16 14.85
N GLY A 171 -32.06 14.28 15.37
CA GLY A 171 -32.24 14.71 16.76
C GLY A 171 -31.20 14.11 17.71
N LEU A 172 -31.52 14.06 19.01
CA LEU A 172 -30.65 13.40 19.99
C LEU A 172 -30.81 11.88 19.89
N ILE A 173 -29.70 11.17 19.66
CA ILE A 173 -29.66 9.71 19.48
C ILE A 173 -29.17 9.08 20.77
N LEU A 174 -30.09 8.47 21.52
CA LEU A 174 -29.84 7.85 22.83
C LEU A 174 -29.05 6.54 22.71
N GLU A 175 -28.39 6.16 23.80
CA GLU A 175 -27.59 4.93 23.95
C GLU A 175 -28.46 3.66 24.12
N ASP A 176 -29.55 3.55 23.35
CA ASP A 176 -30.56 2.49 23.44
C ASP A 176 -30.12 1.19 22.73
N PRO A 177 -30.48 0.00 23.26
CA PRO A 177 -30.26 -1.30 22.61
C PRO A 177 -31.24 -1.56 21.46
N TYR A 178 -30.89 -2.50 20.57
CA TYR A 178 -31.80 -3.01 19.53
C TYR A 178 -32.40 -4.35 19.93
N HIS A 179 -33.72 -4.46 19.84
CA HIS A 179 -34.44 -5.70 20.10
C HIS A 179 -34.38 -6.66 18.89
N PHE A 180 -34.44 -7.97 19.14
CA PHE A 180 -34.26 -8.97 18.09
C PHE A 180 -35.39 -8.92 17.05
N GLY A 181 -35.04 -8.57 15.81
CA GLY A 181 -35.99 -8.41 14.69
C GLY A 181 -36.62 -7.01 14.60
N GLU A 182 -36.16 -6.05 15.40
CA GLU A 182 -36.53 -4.63 15.26
C GLU A 182 -36.02 -4.04 13.95
N THR A 183 -36.73 -3.04 13.40
CA THR A 183 -36.37 -2.38 12.13
C THR A 183 -36.59 -0.87 12.24
N LEU A 184 -35.71 -0.08 11.62
CA LEU A 184 -35.75 1.39 11.76
C LEU A 184 -36.98 2.04 11.12
N ASN A 185 -37.65 1.33 10.21
CA ASN A 185 -38.86 1.76 9.52
C ASN A 185 -40.14 1.06 10.00
N GLY A 186 -40.08 0.24 11.05
CA GLY A 186 -41.24 -0.48 11.62
C GLY A 186 -41.77 -1.63 10.74
N VAL A 187 -41.08 -2.01 9.66
CA VAL A 187 -41.43 -3.18 8.84
C VAL A 187 -41.15 -4.46 9.64
N SER A 188 -42.16 -5.29 9.84
CA SER A 188 -42.02 -6.58 10.51
C SER A 188 -41.37 -7.64 9.60
N GLY A 189 -40.89 -8.74 10.19
CA GLY A 189 -40.32 -9.86 9.44
C GLY A 189 -38.85 -9.71 9.06
N LEU A 190 -38.03 -9.09 9.92
CA LEU A 190 -36.57 -9.29 9.90
C LEU A 190 -36.21 -10.57 10.66
N ASP A 191 -36.07 -11.68 9.92
CA ASP A 191 -35.52 -12.93 10.45
C ASP A 191 -34.04 -13.06 10.04
N ILE A 192 -33.16 -13.02 11.04
CA ILE A 192 -31.71 -13.01 10.87
C ILE A 192 -31.19 -14.34 10.30
N ASP A 193 -31.77 -15.47 10.71
CA ASP A 193 -31.37 -16.79 10.21
C ASP A 193 -31.99 -17.05 8.82
N ALA A 194 -33.11 -16.40 8.48
CA ALA A 194 -33.64 -16.34 7.10
C ALA A 194 -32.75 -15.52 6.14
N GLU A 195 -32.14 -14.41 6.56
CA GLU A 195 -31.19 -13.65 5.70
C GLU A 195 -30.03 -14.53 5.21
N LYS A 196 -29.53 -15.44 6.05
CA LYS A 196 -28.51 -16.44 5.65
C LYS A 196 -29.00 -17.33 4.52
N THR A 197 -30.27 -17.75 4.60
CA THR A 197 -30.92 -18.59 3.57
C THR A 197 -31.12 -17.82 2.26
N ILE A 198 -31.47 -16.53 2.32
CA ILE A 198 -31.55 -15.64 1.14
C ILE A 198 -30.17 -15.48 0.49
N VAL A 199 -29.12 -15.28 1.29
CA VAL A 199 -27.73 -15.18 0.82
C VAL A 199 -27.28 -16.46 0.13
N CYS A 200 -27.48 -17.63 0.74
CA CYS A 200 -27.09 -18.92 0.14
C CYS A 200 -27.81 -19.15 -1.19
N LYS A 201 -29.15 -19.05 -1.21
CA LYS A 201 -29.94 -19.21 -2.45
C LYS A 201 -29.47 -18.27 -3.57
N LYS A 202 -29.20 -17.00 -3.26
CA LYS A 202 -28.72 -16.05 -4.29
C LYS A 202 -27.33 -16.42 -4.84
N LEU A 203 -26.43 -16.96 -4.00
CA LEU A 203 -25.12 -17.46 -4.45
C LEU A 203 -25.25 -18.72 -5.30
N ASP A 204 -26.13 -19.65 -4.92
CA ASP A 204 -26.37 -20.88 -5.67
C ASP A 204 -27.03 -20.59 -7.03
N GLU A 205 -28.06 -19.73 -7.08
CA GLU A 205 -28.67 -19.22 -8.33
C GLU A 205 -27.63 -18.61 -9.29
N LEU A 206 -26.70 -17.79 -8.76
CA LEU A 206 -25.65 -17.17 -9.57
C LEU A 206 -24.62 -18.19 -10.10
N LYS A 207 -24.34 -19.23 -9.31
CA LYS A 207 -23.44 -20.32 -9.67
C LYS A 207 -24.06 -21.23 -10.75
N GLU A 208 -25.35 -21.54 -10.63
CA GLU A 208 -26.11 -22.27 -11.66
C GLU A 208 -26.21 -21.48 -12.97
N GLN A 209 -26.32 -20.15 -12.90
CA GLN A 209 -26.27 -19.24 -14.05
C GLN A 209 -24.87 -19.06 -14.67
N GLY A 210 -23.83 -19.69 -14.12
CA GLY A 210 -22.44 -19.54 -14.60
C GLY A 210 -21.88 -18.13 -14.44
N ALA A 211 -22.41 -17.33 -13.51
CA ALA A 211 -22.05 -15.93 -13.35
C ALA A 211 -20.57 -15.75 -12.93
N THR A 212 -19.88 -14.73 -13.47
CA THR A 212 -18.47 -14.51 -13.13
C THR A 212 -18.29 -13.99 -11.71
N GLU A 213 -17.08 -14.07 -11.14
CA GLU A 213 -16.77 -13.48 -9.83
C GLU A 213 -17.14 -11.98 -9.75
N ARG A 214 -17.06 -11.27 -10.88
CA ARG A 214 -17.44 -9.85 -10.97
C ARG A 214 -18.95 -9.67 -10.83
N ASP A 215 -19.73 -10.53 -11.47
CA ASP A 215 -21.20 -10.48 -11.46
C ASP A 215 -21.72 -10.89 -10.09
N VAL A 216 -21.16 -11.96 -9.50
CA VAL A 216 -21.40 -12.35 -8.10
C VAL A 216 -21.08 -11.19 -7.15
N LYS A 217 -19.95 -10.51 -7.33
CA LYS A 217 -19.55 -9.36 -6.50
C LYS A 217 -20.53 -8.19 -6.63
N ILE A 218 -21.07 -7.91 -7.83
CA ILE A 218 -22.05 -6.85 -8.06
C ILE A 218 -23.42 -7.23 -7.47
N ALA A 219 -23.90 -8.43 -7.75
CA ALA A 219 -25.17 -8.95 -7.26
C ALA A 219 -25.23 -8.97 -5.73
N MET A 220 -24.19 -9.47 -5.06
CA MET A 220 -24.15 -9.54 -3.60
C MET A 220 -23.99 -8.18 -2.92
N LYS A 221 -23.35 -7.18 -3.55
CA LYS A 221 -23.38 -5.78 -3.06
C LYS A 221 -24.78 -5.19 -3.15
N ASN A 222 -25.44 -5.36 -4.30
CA ASN A 222 -26.77 -4.83 -4.55
C ASN A 222 -27.83 -5.48 -3.64
N LEU A 223 -27.75 -6.80 -3.42
CA LEU A 223 -28.60 -7.50 -2.45
C LEU A 223 -28.49 -6.86 -1.05
N GLY A 224 -27.27 -6.63 -0.56
CA GLY A 224 -27.06 -6.07 0.79
C GLY A 224 -27.67 -4.68 0.98
N ILE A 225 -27.56 -3.81 -0.03
CA ILE A 225 -28.19 -2.48 -0.02
C ILE A 225 -29.72 -2.60 -0.08
N THR A 226 -30.26 -3.51 -0.90
CA THR A 226 -31.70 -3.76 -0.98
C THR A 226 -32.27 -4.30 0.34
N ARG A 227 -31.59 -5.24 1.01
CA ARG A 227 -32.01 -5.76 2.33
C ARG A 227 -31.91 -4.68 3.42
N ALA A 228 -30.81 -3.91 3.46
CA ALA A 228 -30.66 -2.80 4.40
C ALA A 228 -31.81 -1.78 4.28
N LYS A 229 -32.08 -1.30 3.05
CA LYS A 229 -33.12 -0.29 2.79
C LYS A 229 -34.53 -0.81 3.07
N ALA A 230 -34.80 -2.10 2.82
CA ALA A 230 -36.09 -2.71 3.13
C ALA A 230 -36.48 -2.60 4.62
N TYR A 231 -35.48 -2.56 5.52
CA TYR A 231 -35.66 -2.45 6.97
C TYR A 231 -35.22 -1.09 7.55
N GLY A 232 -35.04 -0.08 6.69
CA GLY A 232 -34.78 1.32 7.08
C GLY A 232 -33.31 1.70 7.31
N TRP A 233 -32.35 0.84 7.02
CA TRP A 233 -30.92 1.17 7.08
C TRP A 233 -30.39 1.67 5.73
N PRO A 234 -29.52 2.70 5.70
CA PRO A 234 -29.02 3.29 4.47
C PRO A 234 -28.11 2.36 3.64
N ASN A 235 -27.33 1.49 4.29
CA ASN A 235 -26.39 0.59 3.62
C ASN A 235 -26.10 -0.70 4.41
N THR A 236 -25.44 -1.65 3.74
CA THR A 236 -25.11 -2.99 4.24
C THR A 236 -24.29 -2.99 5.53
N TYR A 237 -23.41 -2.00 5.74
CA TYR A 237 -22.52 -1.97 6.90
C TYR A 237 -23.29 -1.70 8.20
N VAL A 238 -24.01 -0.57 8.28
CA VAL A 238 -24.75 -0.21 9.50
C VAL A 238 -25.88 -1.19 9.78
N PHE A 239 -26.52 -1.74 8.74
CA PHE A 239 -27.50 -2.82 8.87
C PHE A 239 -26.88 -4.06 9.53
N THR A 240 -25.82 -4.62 8.95
CA THR A 240 -25.20 -5.86 9.49
C THR A 240 -24.56 -5.67 10.87
N LYS A 241 -24.21 -4.43 11.25
CA LYS A 241 -23.80 -4.08 12.62
C LYS A 241 -24.97 -3.99 13.60
N ALA A 242 -26.08 -3.34 13.25
CA ALA A 242 -27.28 -3.33 14.09
C ALA A 242 -27.85 -4.74 14.32
N VAL A 243 -27.92 -5.55 13.26
CA VAL A 243 -28.31 -6.97 13.33
C VAL A 243 -27.28 -7.81 14.12
N GLY A 244 -26.01 -7.39 14.14
CA GLY A 244 -24.99 -7.92 15.04
C GLY A 244 -25.27 -7.60 16.52
N GLU A 245 -25.65 -6.36 16.85
CA GLU A 245 -26.04 -5.96 18.20
C GLU A 245 -27.29 -6.72 18.69
N MET A 246 -28.31 -6.92 17.84
CA MET A 246 -29.48 -7.76 18.17
C MET A 246 -29.10 -9.20 18.55
N LEU A 247 -28.03 -9.73 17.95
CA LEU A 247 -27.49 -11.05 18.30
C LEU A 247 -26.69 -11.02 19.60
N VAL A 248 -25.98 -9.93 19.91
CA VAL A 248 -25.40 -9.73 21.26
C VAL A 248 -26.51 -9.73 22.31
N GLU A 249 -27.52 -8.89 22.11
CA GLU A 249 -28.64 -8.68 23.04
C GLU A 249 -29.42 -9.97 23.30
N LYS A 250 -29.73 -10.75 22.26
CA LYS A 250 -30.40 -12.04 22.39
C LYS A 250 -29.51 -13.15 23.00
N LEU A 251 -28.19 -13.09 22.83
CA LEU A 251 -27.30 -14.19 23.21
C LEU A 251 -26.56 -13.98 24.53
N LYS A 252 -26.39 -12.75 25.04
CA LYS A 252 -25.60 -12.43 26.25
C LYS A 252 -25.87 -13.35 27.45
N GLY A 253 -27.14 -13.59 27.79
CA GLY A 253 -27.51 -14.31 29.01
C GLY A 253 -26.94 -13.60 30.25
N ASN A 254 -26.11 -14.30 31.03
CA ASN A 254 -25.48 -13.75 32.25
C ASN A 254 -24.07 -13.17 32.01
N LEU A 255 -23.60 -13.08 30.76
CA LEU A 255 -22.30 -12.46 30.44
C LEU A 255 -22.37 -10.94 30.64
N SER A 256 -21.33 -10.34 31.24
CA SER A 256 -21.16 -8.88 31.22
C SER A 256 -20.71 -8.43 29.83
N VAL A 257 -21.50 -7.55 29.18
CA VAL A 257 -21.25 -7.12 27.79
C VAL A 257 -21.33 -5.61 27.63
N VAL A 258 -20.21 -5.04 27.20
CA VAL A 258 -20.09 -3.62 26.84
C VAL A 258 -20.18 -3.47 25.34
N ILE A 259 -21.16 -2.73 24.83
CA ILE A 259 -21.25 -2.34 23.43
C ILE A 259 -20.69 -0.92 23.27
N LEU A 260 -19.53 -0.79 22.64
CA LEU A 260 -18.93 0.52 22.37
C LEU A 260 -19.27 0.96 20.95
N ARG A 261 -20.00 2.07 20.80
CA ARG A 261 -20.44 2.66 19.53
C ARG A 261 -19.62 3.94 19.23
N PRO A 262 -18.41 3.83 18.65
CA PRO A 262 -17.65 4.99 18.21
C PRO A 262 -18.25 5.65 16.97
N THR A 263 -17.95 6.93 16.78
CA THR A 263 -18.35 7.74 15.62
C THR A 263 -17.26 7.71 14.53
N ILE A 264 -17.02 8.79 13.76
CA ILE A 264 -15.99 8.78 12.72
C ILE A 264 -14.60 8.88 13.36
N VAL A 265 -13.94 7.74 13.55
CA VAL A 265 -12.65 7.70 14.23
C VAL A 265 -11.52 8.22 13.33
N THR A 266 -10.84 9.28 13.79
CA THR A 266 -9.74 9.97 13.10
C THR A 266 -8.37 9.54 13.65
N SER A 267 -7.29 10.26 13.32
CA SER A 267 -5.93 9.94 13.82
C SER A 267 -5.82 10.08 15.35
N THR A 268 -4.78 9.50 15.94
CA THR A 268 -4.44 9.74 17.35
C THR A 268 -4.21 11.24 17.62
N MET A 269 -4.59 11.72 18.80
CA MET A 269 -4.38 13.10 19.24
C MET A 269 -3.05 13.28 19.99
N LYS A 270 -2.64 12.27 20.78
CA LYS A 270 -1.49 12.33 21.70
C LYS A 270 -0.72 11.00 21.77
N GLU A 271 -1.40 9.85 21.71
CA GLU A 271 -0.81 8.54 22.05
C GLU A 271 -0.92 7.48 20.94
N PRO A 272 0.10 6.61 20.77
CA PRO A 272 1.43 6.69 21.39
C PRO A 272 2.22 7.92 20.94
N PHE A 273 1.84 8.51 19.80
CA PHE A 273 2.29 9.82 19.32
C PHE A 273 1.14 10.48 18.55
N PRO A 274 1.11 11.82 18.42
CA PRO A 274 0.09 12.54 17.66
C PRO A 274 0.11 12.19 16.15
N GLY A 275 -1.06 12.12 15.53
CA GLY A 275 -1.19 12.08 14.07
C GLY A 275 -1.09 10.70 13.42
N TYR A 276 -1.00 9.62 14.21
CA TYR A 276 -1.01 8.27 13.67
C TYR A 276 -2.39 7.93 13.07
N ALA A 277 -2.41 7.61 11.78
CA ALA A 277 -3.53 7.08 11.03
C ALA A 277 -3.06 5.91 10.15
N GLU A 278 -3.92 4.91 9.92
CA GLU A 278 -3.60 3.81 9.02
C GLU A 278 -4.53 3.73 7.81
N GLY A 279 -3.96 4.10 6.66
CA GLY A 279 -4.66 4.14 5.37
C GLY A 279 -5.20 5.54 5.08
N VAL A 280 -6.21 5.59 4.22
CA VAL A 280 -7.00 6.79 3.93
C VAL A 280 -8.46 6.34 4.04
N ARG A 281 -9.13 6.72 5.11
CA ARG A 281 -10.48 6.29 5.51
C ARG A 281 -11.45 7.45 5.36
N THR A 282 -12.73 7.18 5.09
CA THR A 282 -13.86 8.13 5.12
C THR A 282 -13.49 9.61 4.91
N ILE A 283 -13.30 10.39 5.99
CA ILE A 283 -12.96 11.81 5.97
C ILE A 283 -11.57 12.11 5.36
N ASP A 284 -10.55 11.32 5.66
CA ASP A 284 -9.21 11.40 5.05
C ASP A 284 -9.29 11.34 3.51
N SER A 285 -10.23 10.55 2.96
CA SER A 285 -10.38 10.40 1.52
C SER A 285 -10.90 11.67 0.84
N LEU A 286 -11.75 12.43 1.53
CA LEU A 286 -12.22 13.75 1.10
C LEU A 286 -11.08 14.76 1.21
N ALA A 287 -10.37 14.80 2.34
CA ALA A 287 -9.24 15.69 2.56
C ALA A 287 -8.13 15.50 1.52
N VAL A 288 -7.72 14.26 1.24
CA VAL A 288 -6.69 13.93 0.23
C VAL A 288 -7.17 14.19 -1.20
N THR A 289 -8.47 14.06 -1.50
CA THR A 289 -9.03 14.37 -2.82
C THR A 289 -9.17 15.88 -3.04
N TYR A 290 -9.52 16.62 -1.99
CA TYR A 290 -9.54 18.08 -1.96
C TYR A 290 -8.13 18.67 -2.11
N ALA A 291 -7.15 18.18 -1.33
CA ALA A 291 -5.75 18.59 -1.42
C ALA A 291 -5.23 18.51 -2.86
N LYS A 292 -5.56 17.42 -3.57
CA LYS A 292 -5.18 17.16 -4.98
C LYS A 292 -5.98 17.97 -6.00
N GLY A 293 -6.87 18.88 -5.58
CA GLY A 293 -7.69 19.71 -6.47
C GLY A 293 -8.78 18.93 -7.22
N LYS A 294 -9.09 17.70 -6.79
CA LYS A 294 -10.00 16.78 -7.50
C LYS A 294 -11.43 16.80 -6.92
N LEU A 295 -11.63 17.43 -5.76
CA LEU A 295 -12.95 17.64 -5.17
C LEU A 295 -13.50 19.02 -5.58
N THR A 296 -14.05 19.12 -6.78
CA THR A 296 -14.59 20.39 -7.34
C THR A 296 -15.97 20.77 -6.80
N CYS A 297 -16.75 19.77 -6.37
CA CYS A 297 -18.06 19.94 -5.76
C CYS A 297 -18.30 18.85 -4.70
N PHE A 298 -19.22 19.10 -3.78
CA PHE A 298 -19.50 18.20 -2.67
C PHE A 298 -21.00 18.21 -2.35
N LEU A 299 -21.61 17.04 -2.13
CA LEU A 299 -23.03 16.89 -1.82
C LEU A 299 -23.20 16.73 -0.31
N GLY A 300 -24.00 17.58 0.32
CA GLY A 300 -24.30 17.52 1.75
C GLY A 300 -24.79 18.84 2.33
N ASP A 301 -25.15 18.83 3.62
CA ASP A 301 -25.37 20.06 4.38
C ASP A 301 -24.05 20.56 4.96
N ILE A 302 -23.60 21.75 4.55
CA ILE A 302 -22.37 22.35 5.05
C ILE A 302 -22.44 22.69 6.55
N ASN A 303 -23.64 22.90 7.09
CA ASN A 303 -23.87 23.18 8.51
C ASN A 303 -24.13 21.91 9.33
N GLY A 304 -24.10 20.72 8.71
CA GLY A 304 -24.25 19.44 9.39
C GLY A 304 -23.10 19.16 10.34
N VAL A 305 -23.41 18.64 11.53
CA VAL A 305 -22.42 18.19 12.51
C VAL A 305 -21.79 16.89 12.03
N VAL A 306 -20.46 16.83 12.08
CA VAL A 306 -19.66 15.67 11.69
C VAL A 306 -19.05 15.10 12.95
N ASP A 307 -19.68 14.08 13.52
CA ASP A 307 -19.16 13.49 14.74
C ASP A 307 -17.87 12.71 14.46
N VAL A 308 -16.74 13.31 14.87
CA VAL A 308 -15.40 12.74 14.77
C VAL A 308 -14.78 12.58 16.16
N VAL A 309 -13.94 11.57 16.34
CA VAL A 309 -13.25 11.29 17.60
C VAL A 309 -11.83 10.74 17.37
N PRO A 310 -10.80 11.20 18.12
CA PRO A 310 -9.45 10.64 18.02
C PRO A 310 -9.37 9.16 18.45
N ALA A 311 -8.60 8.35 17.73
CA ALA A 311 -8.52 6.90 17.96
C ALA A 311 -8.00 6.50 19.36
N ASP A 312 -7.13 7.30 19.95
CA ASP A 312 -6.61 7.11 21.31
C ASP A 312 -7.65 7.40 22.40
N MET A 313 -8.56 8.37 22.19
CA MET A 313 -9.71 8.56 23.08
C MET A 313 -10.66 7.35 23.04
N VAL A 314 -10.92 6.78 21.86
CA VAL A 314 -11.74 5.57 21.72
C VAL A 314 -11.11 4.39 22.47
N VAL A 315 -9.79 4.20 22.34
CA VAL A 315 -9.06 3.14 23.05
C VAL A 315 -9.06 3.35 24.57
N ASN A 316 -8.90 4.58 25.05
CA ASN A 316 -8.97 4.88 26.48
C ASN A 316 -10.38 4.63 27.03
N ALA A 317 -11.43 5.03 26.31
CA ALA A 317 -12.82 4.74 26.67
C ALA A 317 -13.10 3.21 26.73
N MET A 318 -12.60 2.42 25.77
CA MET A 318 -12.70 0.95 25.80
C MET A 318 -12.09 0.35 27.06
N LEU A 319 -10.88 0.78 27.42
CA LEU A 319 -10.16 0.25 28.58
C LEU A 319 -10.88 0.59 29.90
N VAL A 320 -11.34 1.83 30.05
CA VAL A 320 -12.06 2.27 31.26
C VAL A 320 -13.45 1.59 31.36
N ALA A 321 -14.15 1.41 30.24
CA ALA A 321 -15.43 0.70 30.21
C ALA A 321 -15.29 -0.79 30.58
N MET A 322 -14.24 -1.47 30.10
CA MET A 322 -13.94 -2.85 30.50
C MET A 322 -13.76 -2.97 32.02
N VAL A 323 -13.06 -2.04 32.66
CA VAL A 323 -12.80 -2.06 34.11
C VAL A 323 -14.07 -1.86 34.93
N ALA A 324 -14.93 -0.92 34.51
CA ALA A 324 -16.18 -0.60 35.18
C ALA A 324 -17.16 -1.79 35.25
N HIS A 325 -17.10 -2.70 34.28
CA HIS A 325 -18.08 -3.79 34.10
C HIS A 325 -17.53 -5.20 34.32
N ALA A 326 -16.23 -5.35 34.62
CA ALA A 326 -15.60 -6.64 34.88
C ALA A 326 -15.89 -7.28 36.26
N LYS A 327 -16.79 -6.70 37.06
CA LYS A 327 -17.18 -7.20 38.39
C LYS A 327 -18.63 -7.68 38.50
N GLN A 328 -19.49 -7.31 37.56
CA GLN A 328 -20.94 -7.54 37.61
C GLN A 328 -21.48 -7.71 36.18
N PRO A 329 -22.57 -8.49 35.96
CA PRO A 329 -23.29 -8.43 34.70
C PRO A 329 -23.74 -6.99 34.43
N SER A 330 -23.38 -6.45 33.27
CA SER A 330 -23.86 -5.16 32.80
C SER A 330 -24.12 -5.25 31.31
N ASP A 331 -25.24 -4.66 30.91
CA ASP A 331 -25.67 -4.52 29.53
C ASP A 331 -25.70 -3.03 29.24
N ILE A 332 -24.62 -2.51 28.66
CA ILE A 332 -24.43 -1.06 28.53
C ILE A 332 -23.87 -0.69 27.18
N ILE A 333 -24.39 0.41 26.66
CA ILE A 333 -23.97 1.02 25.40
C ILE A 333 -23.30 2.35 25.71
N TYR A 334 -22.19 2.58 25.02
CA TYR A 334 -21.40 3.81 25.07
C TYR A 334 -21.28 4.43 23.68
N HIS A 335 -21.90 5.58 23.44
CA HIS A 335 -21.52 6.42 22.31
C HIS A 335 -20.21 7.12 22.64
N VAL A 336 -19.22 6.97 21.75
CA VAL A 336 -17.92 7.61 21.90
C VAL A 336 -17.71 8.54 20.71
N GLY A 337 -18.01 9.82 20.93
CA GLY A 337 -18.06 10.87 19.92
C GLY A 337 -17.93 12.27 20.51
N SER A 338 -18.22 13.27 19.70
CA SER A 338 -18.04 14.70 20.03
C SER A 338 -19.26 15.59 19.78
N SER A 339 -20.30 15.12 19.07
CA SER A 339 -21.38 15.97 18.55
C SER A 339 -22.22 16.70 19.60
N VAL A 340 -22.43 16.14 20.79
CA VAL A 340 -23.17 16.81 21.88
C VAL A 340 -22.27 17.71 22.73
N ARG A 341 -21.03 17.30 23.02
CA ARG A 341 -20.15 17.98 23.99
C ARG A 341 -19.09 18.91 23.40
N ASN A 342 -18.70 18.74 22.13
CA ASN A 342 -17.74 19.59 21.40
C ASN A 342 -17.89 19.42 19.86
N PRO A 343 -19.01 19.85 19.25
CA PRO A 343 -19.31 19.61 17.83
C PRO A 343 -18.34 20.29 16.85
N VAL A 344 -18.12 19.64 15.71
CA VAL A 344 -17.48 20.20 14.51
C VAL A 344 -18.41 20.02 13.31
N THR A 345 -18.44 20.98 12.38
CA THR A 345 -19.32 20.95 11.19
C THR A 345 -18.55 20.72 9.89
N TYR A 346 -19.25 20.33 8.81
CA TYR A 346 -18.65 20.26 7.47
C TYR A 346 -18.06 21.62 7.02
N LEU A 347 -18.61 22.75 7.47
CA LEU A 347 -18.06 24.08 7.24
C LEU A 347 -16.68 24.22 7.89
N ASN A 348 -16.54 23.84 9.17
CA ASN A 348 -15.25 23.87 9.84
C ASN A 348 -14.23 22.96 9.15
N LEU A 349 -14.63 21.77 8.69
CA LEU A 349 -13.76 20.87 7.92
C LEU A 349 -13.32 21.48 6.57
N GLN A 350 -14.22 22.20 5.88
CA GLN A 350 -13.84 22.96 4.68
C GLN A 350 -12.85 24.08 5.02
N ASP A 351 -13.07 24.80 6.12
CA ASP A 351 -12.20 25.91 6.55
C ASP A 351 -10.82 25.42 6.99
N PHE A 352 -10.72 24.34 7.78
CA PHE A 352 -9.44 23.72 8.14
C PHE A 352 -8.72 23.21 6.89
N GLY A 353 -9.43 22.55 5.97
CA GLY A 353 -8.87 22.12 4.68
C GLY A 353 -8.33 23.30 3.87
N LEU A 354 -9.13 24.34 3.66
CA LEU A 354 -8.74 25.52 2.90
C LEU A 354 -7.53 26.23 3.55
N LYS A 355 -7.58 26.46 4.86
CA LYS A 355 -6.52 27.08 5.67
C LYS A 355 -5.22 26.28 5.56
N TYR A 356 -5.28 24.95 5.69
CA TYR A 356 -4.13 24.07 5.59
C TYR A 356 -3.57 24.02 4.17
N PHE A 357 -4.38 23.75 3.15
CA PHE A 357 -3.91 23.55 1.78
C PHE A 357 -3.60 24.85 1.02
N THR A 358 -4.07 26.00 1.50
CA THR A 358 -3.57 27.30 1.02
C THR A 358 -2.16 27.57 1.55
N ALA A 359 -1.89 27.23 2.82
CA ALA A 359 -0.58 27.44 3.45
C ALA A 359 0.45 26.35 3.10
N LYS A 360 -0.01 25.12 2.84
CA LYS A 360 0.78 23.92 2.51
C LYS A 360 0.11 23.18 1.35
N PRO A 361 0.20 23.69 0.10
CA PRO A 361 -0.46 23.09 -1.05
C PRO A 361 0.02 21.67 -1.31
N TRP A 362 -0.87 20.83 -1.86
CA TRP A 362 -0.45 19.54 -2.41
C TRP A 362 0.47 19.81 -3.61
N ILE A 363 1.62 19.14 -3.65
CA ILE A 363 2.55 19.22 -4.78
C ILE A 363 2.23 18.08 -5.75
N ASN A 364 1.90 18.42 -6.99
CA ASN A 364 1.64 17.45 -8.06
C ASN A 364 2.94 16.73 -8.49
N LYS A 365 2.81 15.69 -9.33
CA LYS A 365 3.97 14.99 -9.90
C LYS A 365 4.90 15.89 -10.73
N ASP A 366 4.33 16.93 -11.31
CA ASP A 366 4.99 17.98 -12.11
C ASP A 366 5.49 19.15 -11.24
N GLY A 367 5.61 18.96 -9.91
CA GLY A 367 6.03 20.01 -8.98
C GLY A 367 5.03 21.15 -8.77
N THR A 368 3.93 21.22 -9.53
CA THR A 368 3.01 22.35 -9.42
C THR A 368 2.27 22.34 -8.07
N PRO A 369 2.21 23.48 -7.37
CA PRO A 369 1.39 23.60 -6.16
C PRO A 369 -0.08 23.68 -6.56
N VAL A 370 -0.88 22.73 -6.08
CA VAL A 370 -2.32 22.71 -6.30
C VAL A 370 -2.96 23.89 -5.57
N LYS A 371 -3.48 24.84 -6.34
CA LYS A 371 -4.31 25.94 -5.84
C LYS A 371 -5.70 25.41 -5.51
N VAL A 372 -5.98 25.20 -4.23
CA VAL A 372 -7.33 24.88 -3.73
C VAL A 372 -8.19 26.16 -3.61
N GLY A 373 -9.51 25.99 -3.56
CA GLY A 373 -10.46 27.05 -3.25
C GLY A 373 -11.61 26.51 -2.39
N ARG A 374 -12.64 27.31 -2.08
CA ARG A 374 -13.86 26.77 -1.46
C ARG A 374 -14.54 25.79 -2.40
N VAL A 375 -14.95 24.62 -1.89
CA VAL A 375 -15.64 23.60 -2.67
C VAL A 375 -17.10 24.00 -2.84
N THR A 376 -17.63 23.92 -4.06
CA THR A 376 -19.06 24.16 -4.32
C THR A 376 -19.90 23.11 -3.62
N VAL A 377 -20.65 23.51 -2.58
CA VAL A 377 -21.55 22.61 -1.85
C VAL A 377 -22.91 22.57 -2.54
N LEU A 378 -23.39 21.35 -2.80
CA LEU A 378 -24.67 21.04 -3.39
C LEU A 378 -25.59 20.58 -2.24
N THR A 379 -26.45 21.48 -1.79
CA THR A 379 -27.25 21.33 -0.55
C THR A 379 -28.56 20.54 -0.74
N SER A 380 -28.84 20.07 -1.96
CA SER A 380 -29.97 19.17 -2.24
C SER A 380 -29.67 18.19 -3.37
N MET A 381 -30.39 17.07 -3.41
CA MET A 381 -30.30 16.12 -4.52
C MET A 381 -30.63 16.77 -5.86
N ASP A 382 -31.60 17.66 -5.93
CA ASP A 382 -31.98 18.31 -7.19
C ASP A 382 -30.87 19.23 -7.70
N SER A 383 -30.16 19.92 -6.79
CA SER A 383 -28.99 20.73 -7.15
C SER A 383 -27.87 19.85 -7.72
N PHE A 384 -27.63 18.68 -7.12
CA PHE A 384 -26.64 17.70 -7.57
C PHE A 384 -27.06 17.01 -8.88
N GLN A 385 -28.31 16.63 -9.05
CA GLN A 385 -28.82 16.04 -10.29
C GLN A 385 -28.76 17.02 -11.45
N ARG A 386 -29.13 18.30 -11.24
CA ARG A 386 -28.95 19.36 -12.25
C ARG A 386 -27.47 19.55 -12.61
N TYR A 387 -26.58 19.60 -11.61
CA TYR A 387 -25.14 19.70 -11.83
C TYR A 387 -24.59 18.51 -12.62
N MET A 388 -24.89 17.28 -12.21
CA MET A 388 -24.46 16.05 -12.88
C MET A 388 -25.02 15.93 -14.30
N PHE A 389 -26.27 16.35 -14.51
CA PHE A 389 -26.89 16.36 -15.83
C PHE A 389 -26.15 17.30 -16.78
N LEU A 390 -26.02 18.58 -16.41
CA LEU A 390 -25.41 19.60 -17.26
C LEU A 390 -23.91 19.39 -17.46
N ARG A 391 -23.18 18.96 -16.42
CA ARG A 391 -21.70 18.88 -16.46
C ARG A 391 -21.15 17.55 -16.99
N TYR A 392 -21.90 16.44 -16.88
CA TYR A 392 -21.39 15.11 -17.22
C TYR A 392 -22.33 14.28 -18.10
N LEU A 393 -23.62 14.14 -17.77
CA LEU A 393 -24.52 13.26 -18.52
C LEU A 393 -24.90 13.80 -19.91
N LEU A 394 -25.12 15.11 -20.04
CA LEU A 394 -25.42 15.75 -21.32
C LEU A 394 -24.21 15.68 -22.29
N PRO A 395 -22.97 16.01 -21.86
CA PRO A 395 -21.76 15.71 -22.66
C PRO A 395 -21.58 14.22 -22.98
N LEU A 396 -21.89 13.30 -22.05
CA LEU A 396 -21.79 11.86 -22.31
C LEU A 396 -22.77 11.41 -23.41
N LYS A 397 -24.00 11.94 -23.43
CA LYS A 397 -24.97 11.69 -24.53
C LYS A 397 -24.49 12.26 -25.86
N GLY A 398 -23.86 13.45 -25.86
CA GLY A 398 -23.20 13.98 -27.06
C GLY A 398 -22.10 13.05 -27.57
N LEU A 399 -21.27 12.51 -26.67
CA LEU A 399 -20.23 11.54 -26.99
C LEU A 399 -20.80 10.19 -27.46
N GLU A 400 -21.94 9.75 -26.93
CA GLU A 400 -22.65 8.53 -27.33
C GLU A 400 -23.14 8.61 -28.78
N LEU A 401 -23.74 9.75 -29.15
CA LEU A 401 -24.16 10.04 -30.52
C LEU A 401 -22.96 10.16 -31.47
N ALA A 402 -21.92 10.90 -31.08
CA ALA A 402 -20.68 11.02 -31.86
C ALA A 402 -19.97 9.67 -32.06
N ASN A 403 -19.91 8.84 -31.00
CA ASN A 403 -19.36 7.48 -31.06
C ASN A 403 -20.16 6.57 -32.02
N THR A 404 -21.47 6.74 -32.07
CA THR A 404 -22.35 5.97 -32.96
C THR A 404 -22.19 6.44 -34.42
N ALA A 405 -22.12 7.76 -34.66
CA ALA A 405 -21.91 8.34 -35.98
C ALA A 405 -20.51 8.07 -36.55
N LEU A 406 -19.49 7.90 -35.69
CA LEU A 406 -18.10 7.64 -36.06
C LEU A 406 -17.70 6.17 -35.82
N CYS A 407 -18.58 5.23 -36.17
CA CYS A 407 -18.29 3.79 -36.23
C CYS A 407 -17.57 3.21 -35.00
N GLN A 408 -17.99 3.61 -33.79
CA GLN A 408 -17.43 3.19 -32.50
C GLN A 408 -15.99 3.69 -32.17
N TYR A 409 -15.48 4.70 -32.88
CA TYR A 409 -14.15 5.29 -32.66
C TYR A 409 -13.92 5.77 -31.21
N PHE A 410 -14.93 6.36 -30.56
CA PHE A 410 -14.84 6.88 -29.19
C PHE A 410 -15.25 5.86 -28.11
N ARG A 411 -15.44 4.58 -28.44
CA ARG A 411 -16.05 3.58 -27.55
C ARG A 411 -15.27 3.40 -26.25
N GLY A 412 -13.95 3.45 -26.28
CA GLY A 412 -13.10 3.43 -25.08
C GLY A 412 -13.38 4.60 -24.15
N THR A 413 -13.33 5.83 -24.67
CA THR A 413 -13.59 7.07 -23.93
C THR A 413 -15.01 7.14 -23.35
N TYR A 414 -16.02 6.75 -24.14
CA TYR A 414 -17.41 6.66 -23.68
C TYR A 414 -17.55 5.66 -22.52
N LEU A 415 -17.03 4.43 -22.67
CA LEU A 415 -17.12 3.41 -21.62
C LEU A 415 -16.38 3.82 -20.35
N GLU A 416 -15.24 4.51 -20.48
CA GLU A 416 -14.47 4.96 -19.32
C GLU A 416 -15.14 6.11 -18.56
N LEU A 417 -15.71 7.09 -19.28
CA LEU A 417 -16.49 8.19 -18.70
C LEU A 417 -17.80 7.70 -18.09
N HIS A 418 -18.55 6.83 -18.78
CA HIS A 418 -19.74 6.19 -18.24
C HIS A 418 -19.42 5.46 -16.93
N ARG A 419 -18.36 4.64 -16.91
CA ARG A 419 -17.90 3.92 -15.70
C ARG A 419 -17.53 4.89 -14.56
N LYS A 420 -16.83 5.99 -14.84
CA LYS A 420 -16.49 7.03 -13.86
C LYS A 420 -17.75 7.65 -13.24
N ILE A 421 -18.74 7.98 -14.07
CA ILE A 421 -20.02 8.55 -13.62
C ILE A 421 -20.81 7.56 -12.75
N GLN A 422 -20.90 6.29 -13.14
CA GLN A 422 -21.57 5.26 -12.32
C GLN A 422 -20.93 5.08 -10.95
N VAL A 423 -19.59 5.12 -10.85
CA VAL A 423 -18.87 5.08 -9.58
C VAL A 423 -19.19 6.30 -8.71
N VAL A 424 -19.25 7.51 -9.28
CA VAL A 424 -19.64 8.73 -8.55
C VAL A 424 -21.08 8.64 -8.04
N MET A 425 -22.02 8.19 -8.87
CA MET A 425 -23.43 8.03 -8.49
C MET A 425 -23.61 7.02 -7.35
N ARG A 426 -22.90 5.87 -7.39
CA ARG A 426 -22.91 4.86 -6.32
C ARG A 426 -22.29 5.38 -5.02
N MET A 427 -21.19 6.13 -5.09
CA MET A 427 -20.61 6.77 -3.89
C MET A 427 -21.58 7.79 -3.27
N VAL A 428 -22.25 8.60 -4.10
CA VAL A 428 -23.28 9.53 -3.63
C VAL A 428 -24.46 8.80 -2.98
N GLU A 429 -24.93 7.70 -3.56
CA GLU A 429 -25.99 6.86 -2.96
C GLU A 429 -25.59 6.36 -1.56
N LEU A 430 -24.35 5.90 -1.38
CA LEU A 430 -23.85 5.32 -0.14
C LEU A 430 -23.55 6.34 0.97
N TYR A 431 -23.10 7.54 0.60
CA TYR A 431 -22.66 8.58 1.55
C TYR A 431 -23.71 9.68 1.81
N ARG A 432 -24.67 9.92 0.91
CA ARG A 432 -25.75 10.90 1.11
C ARG A 432 -26.42 10.82 2.49
N PRO A 433 -26.78 9.63 3.03
CA PRO A 433 -27.37 9.49 4.37
C PRO A 433 -26.58 10.17 5.49
N TYR A 434 -25.25 10.05 5.45
CA TYR A 434 -24.35 10.67 6.43
C TYR A 434 -24.11 12.15 6.11
N MET A 435 -24.03 12.51 4.82
CA MET A 435 -23.83 13.88 4.36
C MET A 435 -25.01 14.83 4.63
N PHE A 436 -26.18 14.29 4.93
CA PHE A 436 -27.37 15.04 5.38
C PHE A 436 -27.84 14.63 6.78
N PHE A 437 -27.01 13.91 7.54
CA PHE A 437 -27.37 13.43 8.87
C PHE A 437 -27.66 14.60 9.81
N LYS A 438 -28.77 14.50 10.55
CA LYS A 438 -29.25 15.50 11.51
C LYS A 438 -29.27 14.97 12.94
N GLY A 439 -28.59 13.85 13.19
CA GLY A 439 -28.44 13.28 14.52
C GLY A 439 -27.22 13.86 15.25
N VAL A 440 -27.34 13.97 16.57
CA VAL A 440 -26.22 14.14 17.50
C VAL A 440 -26.30 13.00 18.53
N PHE A 441 -25.18 12.39 18.89
CA PHE A 441 -25.16 11.20 19.73
C PHE A 441 -25.10 11.59 21.20
N ASP A 442 -26.09 11.16 21.98
CA ASP A 442 -26.07 11.29 23.43
C ASP A 442 -24.91 10.46 23.97
N ASP A 443 -24.04 11.08 24.78
CA ASP A 443 -22.86 10.45 25.38
C ASP A 443 -22.97 10.39 26.92
N MET A 444 -24.21 10.37 27.43
CA MET A 444 -24.55 10.45 28.84
C MET A 444 -23.97 9.29 29.67
N ASN A 445 -23.89 8.07 29.14
CA ASN A 445 -23.20 6.96 29.81
C ASN A 445 -21.68 7.15 29.75
N THR A 446 -21.13 7.59 28.62
CA THR A 446 -19.70 7.89 28.48
C THR A 446 -19.26 9.01 29.45
N GLU A 447 -20.11 10.01 29.68
CA GLU A 447 -19.91 11.05 30.70
C GLU A 447 -19.95 10.49 32.13
N LYS A 448 -20.94 9.64 32.46
CA LYS A 448 -20.99 8.94 33.76
C LYS A 448 -19.74 8.07 34.00
N LEU A 449 -19.27 7.35 32.98
CA LEU A 449 -18.06 6.53 33.04
C LEU A 449 -16.81 7.39 33.29
N ARG A 450 -16.68 8.51 32.57
CA ARG A 450 -15.58 9.48 32.72
C ARG A 450 -15.57 10.11 34.12
N MET A 451 -16.74 10.49 34.63
CA MET A 451 -16.88 11.04 35.98
C MET A 451 -16.55 9.99 37.04
N ALA A 452 -17.08 8.78 36.94
CA ALA A 452 -16.77 7.69 37.87
C ALA A 452 -15.27 7.33 37.91
N ALA A 453 -14.58 7.34 36.75
CA ALA A 453 -13.13 7.14 36.67
C ALA A 453 -12.32 8.31 37.25
N LYS A 454 -12.85 9.54 37.20
CA LYS A 454 -12.23 10.71 37.85
C LYS A 454 -12.43 10.68 39.37
N GLU A 455 -13.61 10.31 39.83
CA GLU A 455 -13.99 10.25 41.24
C GLU A 455 -13.27 9.12 41.99
N SER A 456 -13.02 7.98 41.32
CA SER A 456 -12.27 6.85 41.88
C SER A 456 -10.74 7.04 41.91
N GLY A 457 -10.21 8.08 41.27
CA GLY A 457 -8.76 8.25 41.11
C GLY A 457 -8.11 7.25 40.14
N THR A 458 -8.87 6.67 39.21
CA THR A 458 -8.31 5.97 38.04
C THR A 458 -7.33 6.90 37.30
N GLU A 459 -6.38 6.33 36.55
CA GLU A 459 -5.24 7.05 35.96
C GLU A 459 -5.67 7.96 34.78
N THR A 460 -6.43 9.02 35.06
CA THR A 460 -7.19 9.80 34.08
C THR A 460 -6.32 10.62 33.11
N ASP A 461 -5.10 11.00 33.49
CA ASP A 461 -4.12 11.60 32.57
C ASP A 461 -3.58 10.59 31.53
N LEU A 462 -3.59 9.30 31.89
CA LEU A 462 -3.17 8.18 31.06
C LEU A 462 -4.34 7.62 30.25
N PHE A 463 -5.56 7.56 30.81
CA PHE A 463 -6.76 7.06 30.16
C PHE A 463 -7.79 8.18 29.92
N TYR A 464 -7.33 9.30 29.37
CA TYR A 464 -8.18 10.45 29.04
C TYR A 464 -9.05 10.17 27.80
N PHE A 465 -10.32 10.59 27.82
CA PHE A 465 -11.23 10.52 26.67
C PHE A 465 -12.27 11.66 26.66
N ASP A 466 -11.98 12.80 27.30
CA ASP A 466 -12.87 13.96 27.29
C ASP A 466 -12.77 14.75 25.98
N THR A 467 -13.78 14.64 25.12
CA THR A 467 -13.81 15.34 23.83
C THR A 467 -13.89 16.87 23.96
N LYS A 468 -14.26 17.42 25.12
CA LYS A 468 -14.19 18.88 25.38
C LYS A 468 -12.77 19.45 25.38
N ASN A 469 -11.75 18.61 25.55
CA ASN A 469 -10.35 19.03 25.56
C ASN A 469 -9.75 19.15 24.13
N ILE A 470 -10.53 18.86 23.08
CA ILE A 470 -10.05 18.94 21.70
C ILE A 470 -10.22 20.37 21.16
N ASN A 471 -9.11 21.07 20.96
CA ASN A 471 -9.09 22.24 20.07
C ASN A 471 -9.09 21.75 18.62
N TRP A 472 -10.23 21.89 17.92
CA TRP A 472 -10.39 21.36 16.56
C TRP A 472 -9.47 22.02 15.53
N ASP A 473 -9.20 23.32 15.61
CA ASP A 473 -8.30 23.99 14.66
C ASP A 473 -6.88 23.44 14.82
N ASP A 474 -6.37 23.38 16.05
CA ASP A 474 -5.06 22.80 16.33
C ASP A 474 -4.99 21.32 15.95
N TYR A 475 -6.01 20.51 16.29
CA TYR A 475 -6.04 19.09 15.94
C TYR A 475 -6.02 18.86 14.43
N PHE A 476 -6.86 19.55 13.65
CA PHE A 476 -6.87 19.37 12.20
C PHE A 476 -5.61 19.96 11.53
N MET A 477 -5.19 21.17 11.92
CA MET A 477 -4.08 21.90 11.28
C MET A 477 -2.69 21.36 11.64
N LYS A 478 -2.48 20.91 12.89
CA LYS A 478 -1.16 20.50 13.41
C LYS A 478 -0.98 18.98 13.51
N THR A 479 -2.07 18.22 13.66
CA THR A 479 -2.01 16.78 13.95
C THR A 479 -2.59 15.93 12.80
N HIS A 480 -3.88 16.07 12.49
CA HIS A 480 -4.59 15.13 11.60
C HIS A 480 -4.24 15.31 10.11
N LEU A 481 -4.37 16.52 9.54
CA LEU A 481 -4.07 16.75 8.13
C LEU A 481 -2.58 16.50 7.77
N PRO A 482 -1.59 16.85 8.63
CA PRO A 482 -0.21 16.39 8.45
C PRO A 482 -0.06 14.87 8.44
N GLY A 483 -0.64 14.17 9.43
CA GLY A 483 -0.50 12.73 9.61
C GLY A 483 -0.97 11.92 8.39
N ILE A 484 -2.16 12.22 7.86
CA ILE A 484 -2.72 11.50 6.70
C ILE A 484 -2.00 11.79 5.37
N ILE A 485 -1.06 12.74 5.33
CA ILE A 485 -0.30 13.13 4.12
C ILE A 485 1.16 12.69 4.19
N ILE A 486 1.82 12.83 5.34
CA ILE A 486 3.28 12.66 5.48
C ILE A 486 3.67 11.18 5.69
N GLY A 487 2.71 10.28 5.95
CA GLY A 487 2.95 8.83 6.18
C GLY A 487 3.50 8.00 5.01
N LYS A 488 4.09 8.61 3.97
CA LYS A 488 4.78 7.96 2.83
C LYS A 488 5.97 8.78 2.29
N ASP A 489 6.48 9.72 3.07
CA ASP A 489 7.25 10.85 2.52
C ASP A 489 8.77 10.59 2.46
N LEU A 490 9.33 10.60 1.24
CA LEU A 490 10.78 10.57 1.03
C LEU A 490 11.47 11.79 1.68
N PHE A 491 10.78 12.93 1.73
CA PHE A 491 11.28 14.16 2.33
C PHE A 491 10.97 14.28 3.82
N ARG A 492 10.55 13.20 4.52
CA ARG A 492 10.19 13.24 5.95
C ARG A 492 11.25 13.96 6.80
N LEU A 493 12.51 13.57 6.69
CA LEU A 493 13.63 14.16 7.44
C LEU A 493 13.85 15.64 7.11
N LEU A 494 13.68 16.04 5.84
CA LEU A 494 13.76 17.44 5.41
C LEU A 494 12.55 18.26 5.87
N LYS A 495 11.36 17.66 5.98
CA LYS A 495 10.15 18.28 6.54
C LYS A 495 10.24 18.45 8.05
N GLU A 496 10.85 17.50 8.75
CA GLU A 496 11.17 17.59 10.18
C GLU A 496 12.23 18.67 10.43
N LYS A 497 13.30 18.75 9.61
CA LYS A 497 14.37 19.77 9.73
C LYS A 497 13.94 21.18 9.33
N LEU A 498 13.09 21.35 8.31
CA LEU A 498 12.69 22.66 7.77
C LEU A 498 11.32 23.15 8.29
N GLY A 499 10.48 22.26 8.83
CA GLY A 499 9.18 22.60 9.40
C GLY A 499 8.28 23.35 8.41
N THR A 500 7.85 24.56 8.79
CA THR A 500 7.05 25.45 7.92
C THR A 500 7.79 25.96 6.69
N ARG A 501 9.14 26.03 6.73
CA ARG A 501 9.96 26.49 5.60
C ARG A 501 10.08 25.45 4.48
N PHE A 502 9.67 24.20 4.68
CA PHE A 502 9.81 23.17 3.64
C PHE A 502 9.14 23.58 2.32
N SER A 503 7.91 24.10 2.37
CA SER A 503 7.17 24.49 1.18
C SER A 503 7.82 25.67 0.45
N SER A 504 8.33 26.68 1.19
CA SER A 504 9.02 27.81 0.57
C SER A 504 10.35 27.36 -0.02
N PHE A 505 11.16 26.60 0.74
CA PHE A 505 12.43 26.01 0.30
C PHE A 505 12.30 25.21 -1.00
N VAL A 506 11.25 24.39 -1.15
CA VAL A 506 11.02 23.68 -2.42
C VAL A 506 10.70 24.66 -3.56
N SER A 507 9.79 25.64 -3.36
CA SER A 507 9.50 26.64 -4.40
C SER A 507 10.65 27.62 -4.70
N GLU A 508 11.58 27.82 -3.77
CA GLU A 508 12.79 28.64 -3.89
C GLU A 508 13.94 27.91 -4.60
N LYS A 509 13.84 26.57 -4.77
CA LYS A 509 14.96 25.71 -5.23
C LYS A 509 14.60 24.70 -6.32
N LEU A 510 13.32 24.49 -6.63
CA LEU A 510 12.88 23.50 -7.61
C LEU A 510 11.92 24.12 -8.65
N THR A 511 12.46 24.42 -9.83
CA THR A 511 11.65 24.69 -11.03
C THR A 511 11.47 23.39 -11.80
N VAL A 512 10.22 22.95 -12.01
CA VAL A 512 9.95 21.78 -12.87
C VAL A 512 9.67 22.25 -14.30
N VAL A 513 10.45 21.71 -15.23
CA VAL A 513 10.34 21.97 -16.67
C VAL A 513 9.72 20.74 -17.33
N ALA A 514 8.64 20.94 -18.09
CA ALA A 514 8.02 19.87 -18.86
C ALA A 514 8.69 19.75 -20.24
N GLY A 515 9.32 18.61 -20.50
CA GLY A 515 10.01 18.30 -21.75
C GLY A 515 10.07 16.80 -22.01
N ASP A 516 10.62 16.42 -23.16
CA ASP A 516 10.83 15.03 -23.58
C ASP A 516 12.21 14.91 -24.23
N ILE A 517 13.07 14.10 -23.63
CA ILE A 517 14.46 13.89 -24.06
C ILE A 517 14.55 13.22 -25.44
N SER A 518 13.54 12.44 -25.85
CA SER A 518 13.54 11.73 -27.14
C SER A 518 13.41 12.64 -28.37
N HIS A 519 13.24 13.95 -28.16
CA HIS A 519 13.15 14.98 -29.19
C HIS A 519 14.20 16.09 -29.04
N GLU A 520 14.51 16.75 -30.15
CA GLU A 520 15.39 17.92 -30.19
C GLU A 520 14.87 19.04 -29.26
N ASP A 521 15.80 19.85 -28.75
CA ASP A 521 15.56 20.88 -27.73
C ASP A 521 14.78 20.39 -26.50
N LEU A 522 14.84 19.09 -26.20
CA LEU A 522 14.08 18.43 -25.13
C LEU A 522 12.57 18.68 -25.22
N ASN A 523 12.03 18.87 -26.42
CA ASN A 523 10.63 19.25 -26.70
C ASN A 523 10.19 20.57 -26.01
N LEU A 524 11.13 21.46 -25.68
CA LEU A 524 10.84 22.73 -25.01
C LEU A 524 10.23 23.75 -25.99
N LYS A 525 8.90 23.77 -26.03
CA LYS A 525 8.09 24.59 -26.97
C LYS A 525 8.11 26.10 -26.70
N ASN A 526 8.64 26.54 -25.57
CA ASN A 526 8.78 27.96 -25.21
C ASN A 526 10.25 28.37 -25.38
N SER A 527 10.54 29.20 -26.38
CA SER A 527 11.89 29.70 -26.69
C SER A 527 12.47 30.57 -25.59
N ILE A 528 11.65 31.41 -24.94
CA ILE A 528 12.10 32.30 -23.85
C ILE A 528 12.55 31.46 -22.64
N LEU A 529 11.74 30.46 -22.25
CA LEU A 529 12.10 29.53 -21.18
C LEU A 529 13.35 28.70 -21.53
N ARG A 530 13.51 28.34 -22.81
CA ARG A 530 14.69 27.61 -23.30
C ARG A 530 15.96 28.45 -23.14
N GLU A 531 15.92 29.71 -23.59
CA GLU A 531 17.00 30.68 -23.44
C GLU A 531 17.30 30.98 -21.96
N GLU A 532 16.26 31.12 -21.13
CA GLU A 532 16.39 31.30 -19.68
C GLU A 532 17.13 30.13 -19.02
N ILE A 533 16.76 28.88 -19.33
CA ILE A 533 17.46 27.68 -18.83
C ILE A 533 18.91 27.67 -19.30
N CYS A 534 19.17 27.92 -20.59
CA CYS A 534 20.53 27.99 -21.12
C CYS A 534 21.41 29.05 -20.43
N ASN A 535 20.82 30.19 -20.07
CA ASN A 535 21.54 31.28 -19.41
C ASN A 535 21.72 31.07 -17.90
N GLN A 536 20.85 30.30 -17.23
CA GLN A 536 20.89 30.09 -15.77
C GLN A 536 21.50 28.73 -15.34
N THR A 537 21.77 27.80 -16.26
CA THR A 537 22.22 26.43 -15.89
C THR A 537 23.74 26.33 -15.71
N ASP A 538 24.20 26.31 -14.46
CA ASP A 538 25.60 26.01 -14.10
C ASP A 538 25.98 24.53 -14.30
N VAL A 539 25.05 23.60 -14.06
CA VAL A 539 25.32 22.14 -14.08
C VAL A 539 24.14 21.37 -14.67
N ILE A 540 24.42 20.43 -15.57
CA ILE A 540 23.46 19.47 -16.11
C ILE A 540 23.79 18.07 -15.59
N VAL A 541 22.79 17.37 -15.05
CA VAL A 541 22.91 15.96 -14.62
C VAL A 541 21.89 15.12 -15.40
N ASN A 542 22.34 14.43 -16.43
CA ASN A 542 21.51 13.56 -17.25
C ASN A 542 21.38 12.16 -16.62
N LEU A 543 20.28 11.97 -15.88
CA LEU A 543 19.83 10.69 -15.30
C LEU A 543 18.74 9.99 -16.13
N ALA A 544 18.40 10.51 -17.31
CA ALA A 544 17.26 10.03 -18.08
C ALA A 544 17.64 8.80 -18.93
N ALA A 545 17.19 7.62 -18.48
CA ALA A 545 17.31 6.36 -19.20
C ALA A 545 16.08 5.48 -18.96
N THR A 546 15.69 4.67 -19.95
CA THR A 546 14.88 3.49 -19.66
C THR A 546 15.77 2.39 -19.08
N THR A 547 15.47 2.00 -17.84
CA THR A 547 16.09 0.88 -17.12
C THR A 547 15.19 -0.36 -17.11
N ASN A 548 14.06 -0.32 -17.81
CA ASN A 548 13.34 -1.52 -18.21
C ASN A 548 14.05 -2.09 -19.44
N PHE A 549 14.92 -3.10 -19.30
CA PHE A 549 15.64 -3.57 -20.48
C PHE A 549 14.69 -4.34 -21.46
N ASP A 550 13.49 -4.76 -21.04
CA ASP A 550 12.40 -5.21 -21.95
C ASP A 550 11.47 -4.04 -22.26
N GLU A 551 12.09 -2.94 -22.65
CA GLU A 551 11.42 -1.87 -23.34
C GLU A 551 11.33 -2.20 -24.84
N ARG A 552 10.46 -1.49 -25.55
CA ARG A 552 10.50 -1.47 -27.01
C ARG A 552 11.82 -0.83 -27.48
N TYR A 553 12.44 -1.38 -28.53
CA TYR A 553 13.72 -0.89 -29.03
C TYR A 553 13.66 0.55 -29.55
N ASP A 554 12.52 0.97 -30.13
CA ASP A 554 12.28 2.36 -30.56
C ASP A 554 12.36 3.36 -29.40
N VAL A 555 11.70 3.04 -28.28
CA VAL A 555 11.73 3.83 -27.04
C VAL A 555 13.12 3.80 -26.39
N ALA A 556 13.80 2.64 -26.39
CA ALA A 556 15.14 2.52 -25.83
C ALA A 556 16.19 3.34 -26.61
N LEU A 557 16.16 3.28 -27.95
CA LEU A 557 17.01 4.09 -28.83
C LEU A 557 16.68 5.58 -28.69
N GLY A 558 15.39 5.93 -28.62
CA GLY A 558 14.89 7.28 -28.43
C GLY A 558 15.39 7.94 -27.13
N ILE A 559 15.37 7.23 -26.01
CA ILE A 559 15.78 7.77 -24.70
C ILE A 559 17.29 7.63 -24.48
N ASN A 560 17.83 6.41 -24.58
CA ASN A 560 19.19 6.11 -24.10
C ASN A 560 20.30 6.49 -25.10
N THR A 561 19.96 6.76 -26.37
CA THR A 561 20.94 7.10 -27.41
C THR A 561 20.65 8.46 -28.05
N LEU A 562 19.49 8.61 -28.71
CA LEU A 562 19.07 9.88 -29.29
C LEU A 562 18.86 10.95 -28.21
N GLY A 563 18.32 10.56 -27.05
CA GLY A 563 18.16 11.48 -25.93
C GLY A 563 19.46 12.06 -25.41
N VAL A 564 20.52 11.26 -25.28
CA VAL A 564 21.85 11.76 -24.89
C VAL A 564 22.39 12.75 -25.94
N LYS A 565 22.21 12.47 -27.23
CA LYS A 565 22.52 13.40 -28.33
C LYS A 565 21.75 14.72 -28.20
N HIS A 566 20.45 14.69 -27.84
CA HIS A 566 19.64 15.89 -27.67
C HIS A 566 20.05 16.72 -26.43
N VAL A 567 20.31 16.10 -25.27
CA VAL A 567 20.81 16.85 -24.10
C VAL A 567 22.21 17.42 -24.37
N MET A 568 23.10 16.70 -25.07
CA MET A 568 24.40 17.25 -25.45
C MET A 568 24.30 18.44 -26.41
N SER A 569 23.38 18.41 -27.38
CA SER A 569 23.09 19.57 -28.24
C SER A 569 22.50 20.74 -27.46
N PHE A 570 21.63 20.47 -26.48
CA PHE A 570 21.07 21.49 -25.58
C PHE A 570 22.15 22.10 -24.67
N ALA A 571 23.01 21.27 -24.08
CA ALA A 571 24.10 21.66 -23.19
C ALA A 571 25.10 22.61 -23.87
N LYS A 572 25.37 22.41 -25.18
CA LYS A 572 26.22 23.32 -25.98
C LYS A 572 25.68 24.74 -26.12
N ASN A 573 24.39 24.95 -25.88
CA ASN A 573 23.77 26.28 -25.88
C ASN A 573 23.78 26.95 -24.49
N CYS A 574 24.22 26.24 -23.44
CA CYS A 574 24.19 26.73 -22.06
C CYS A 574 25.47 27.53 -21.73
N VAL A 575 25.39 28.86 -21.78
CA VAL A 575 26.58 29.75 -21.74
C VAL A 575 27.35 29.75 -20.41
N ASN A 576 26.71 29.33 -19.32
CA ASN A 576 27.31 29.29 -17.97
C ASN A 576 27.61 27.86 -17.49
N LEU A 577 27.52 26.86 -18.37
CA LEU A 577 27.67 25.45 -18.01
C LEU A 577 29.11 25.13 -17.56
N LYS A 578 29.26 24.79 -16.28
CA LYS A 578 30.53 24.37 -15.65
C LYS A 578 30.74 22.87 -15.71
N VAL A 579 29.68 22.09 -15.51
CA VAL A 579 29.76 20.61 -15.49
C VAL A 579 28.58 19.98 -16.21
N PHE A 580 28.87 18.97 -17.03
CA PHE A 580 27.88 18.05 -17.57
C PHE A 580 28.18 16.64 -17.03
N VAL A 581 27.23 16.05 -16.28
CA VAL A 581 27.30 14.66 -15.83
C VAL A 581 26.29 13.84 -16.60
N HIS A 582 26.70 12.75 -17.23
CA HIS A 582 25.80 11.73 -17.75
C HIS A 582 26.00 10.42 -16.99
N VAL A 583 24.92 9.84 -16.50
CA VAL A 583 24.94 8.54 -15.82
C VAL A 583 24.50 7.46 -16.79
N SER A 584 25.35 6.44 -16.95
CA SER A 584 25.09 5.23 -17.72
C SER A 584 25.44 4.00 -16.88
N THR A 585 25.17 2.80 -17.41
CA THR A 585 25.58 1.54 -16.78
C THR A 585 26.99 1.16 -17.23
N ALA A 586 27.87 0.75 -16.31
CA ALA A 586 29.21 0.27 -16.67
C ALA A 586 29.17 -0.93 -17.64
N TYR A 587 28.08 -1.71 -17.61
CA TYR A 587 27.81 -2.84 -18.50
C TYR A 587 27.64 -2.47 -20.00
N VAL A 588 27.78 -1.19 -20.41
CA VAL A 588 27.97 -0.82 -21.83
C VAL A 588 29.21 -1.48 -22.47
N CYS A 589 30.10 -2.04 -21.66
CA CYS A 589 31.21 -2.87 -22.12
C CYS A 589 30.81 -4.17 -22.82
N GLY A 590 29.54 -4.62 -22.72
CA GLY A 590 29.05 -5.88 -23.27
C GLY A 590 29.75 -7.12 -22.68
N GLU A 591 30.04 -8.12 -23.50
CA GLU A 591 30.67 -9.39 -23.06
C GLU A 591 32.22 -9.30 -22.89
N ARG A 592 32.82 -8.09 -22.90
CA ARG A 592 34.26 -7.92 -22.67
C ARG A 592 34.64 -8.39 -21.26
N GLY A 593 35.58 -9.33 -21.16
CA GLY A 593 36.14 -9.83 -19.90
C GLY A 593 37.52 -9.27 -19.58
N GLY A 594 37.99 -9.49 -18.34
CA GLY A 594 39.23 -8.90 -17.82
C GLY A 594 39.01 -7.54 -17.16
N LEU A 595 40.08 -6.74 -16.99
CA LEU A 595 39.96 -5.39 -16.43
C LEU A 595 39.34 -4.45 -17.48
N ILE A 596 38.23 -3.81 -17.12
CA ILE A 596 37.53 -2.81 -17.92
C ILE A 596 37.91 -1.44 -17.37
N VAL A 597 38.89 -0.82 -18.03
CA VAL A 597 39.41 0.52 -17.70
C VAL A 597 38.38 1.63 -18.00
N GLU A 598 38.50 2.76 -17.31
CA GLU A 598 37.64 3.95 -17.39
C GLU A 598 37.88 4.78 -18.68
N ASP A 599 37.97 4.11 -19.84
CA ASP A 599 38.26 4.71 -21.15
C ASP A 599 36.99 4.99 -21.99
N PRO A 600 36.97 6.07 -22.79
CA PRO A 600 35.85 6.37 -23.69
C PRO A 600 35.78 5.41 -24.89
N HIS A 601 34.56 5.16 -25.38
CA HIS A 601 34.30 4.34 -26.57
C HIS A 601 34.55 5.11 -27.88
N GLU A 602 35.20 4.49 -28.87
CA GLU A 602 35.41 5.10 -30.21
C GLU A 602 34.06 5.24 -30.96
N PHE A 603 33.73 6.46 -31.38
CA PHE A 603 32.47 6.72 -32.09
C PHE A 603 32.39 5.98 -33.43
N GLY A 604 31.23 5.38 -33.72
CA GLY A 604 31.01 4.63 -34.95
C GLY A 604 31.60 3.20 -34.94
N VAL A 605 32.19 2.76 -33.83
CA VAL A 605 32.81 1.43 -33.69
C VAL A 605 32.04 0.58 -32.68
N SER A 606 31.64 -0.62 -33.10
CA SER A 606 31.02 -1.62 -32.22
C SER A 606 32.05 -2.29 -31.30
N LEU A 607 31.58 -2.92 -30.22
CA LEU A 607 32.44 -3.69 -29.28
C LEU A 607 33.28 -4.79 -29.94
N ASN A 608 32.87 -5.26 -31.12
CA ASN A 608 33.56 -6.28 -31.91
C ASN A 608 34.51 -5.68 -32.97
N GLY A 609 34.82 -4.37 -32.90
CA GLY A 609 35.72 -3.67 -33.83
C GLY A 609 35.11 -3.35 -35.20
N VAL A 610 33.88 -3.77 -35.49
CA VAL A 610 33.19 -3.44 -36.75
C VAL A 610 32.86 -1.94 -36.77
N ARG A 611 33.39 -1.23 -37.77
CA ARG A 611 33.12 0.18 -38.04
C ARG A 611 31.84 0.34 -38.86
N GLY A 612 31.09 1.42 -38.61
CA GLY A 612 29.79 1.68 -39.24
C GLY A 612 28.58 1.59 -38.29
N LEU A 613 28.79 1.72 -36.97
CA LEU A 613 27.72 1.84 -35.98
C LEU A 613 27.11 3.26 -36.04
N ASP A 614 26.15 3.47 -36.95
CA ASP A 614 25.51 4.78 -37.16
C ASP A 614 24.11 4.85 -36.51
N ILE A 615 23.92 5.87 -35.66
CA ILE A 615 22.67 6.15 -34.94
C ILE A 615 21.52 6.46 -35.91
N GLU A 616 21.78 7.17 -37.01
CA GLU A 616 20.73 7.47 -37.99
C GLU A 616 20.37 6.23 -38.84
N MET A 617 21.29 5.29 -39.04
CA MET A 617 20.97 4.00 -39.65
C MET A 617 20.10 3.13 -38.75
N GLU A 618 20.40 3.03 -37.44
CA GLU A 618 19.55 2.26 -36.51
C GLU A 618 18.15 2.88 -36.38
N LYS A 619 18.06 4.21 -36.30
CA LYS A 619 16.78 4.94 -36.34
C LYS A 619 16.00 4.62 -37.61
N LYS A 620 16.66 4.66 -38.78
CA LYS A 620 16.01 4.37 -40.07
C LYS A 620 15.47 2.93 -40.13
N LYS A 621 16.21 1.92 -39.64
CA LYS A 621 15.71 0.53 -39.53
C LYS A 621 14.47 0.41 -38.65
N VAL A 622 14.42 1.16 -37.55
CA VAL A 622 13.27 1.21 -36.65
C VAL A 622 12.06 1.85 -37.33
N GLU A 623 12.25 2.97 -38.03
CA GLU A 623 11.20 3.64 -38.81
C GLU A 623 10.67 2.74 -39.93
N GLU A 624 11.56 2.04 -40.66
CA GLU A 624 11.21 1.07 -41.71
C GLU A 624 10.40 -0.10 -41.13
N LYS A 625 10.86 -0.76 -40.05
CA LYS A 625 10.13 -1.89 -39.46
C LYS A 625 8.80 -1.46 -38.82
N LEU A 626 8.72 -0.26 -38.24
CA LEU A 626 7.46 0.30 -37.76
C LEU A 626 6.47 0.63 -38.88
N ASN A 627 6.92 0.84 -40.12
CA ASN A 627 6.03 1.07 -41.25
C ASN A 627 5.59 -0.24 -41.90
N GLU A 628 6.51 -1.20 -42.10
CA GLU A 628 6.22 -2.57 -42.54
C GLU A 628 5.10 -3.20 -41.70
N LEU A 629 5.21 -3.15 -40.36
CA LEU A 629 4.21 -3.71 -39.44
C LEU A 629 2.83 -3.01 -39.54
N LYS A 630 2.78 -1.71 -39.87
CA LYS A 630 1.51 -0.99 -40.08
C LYS A 630 0.87 -1.40 -41.41
N GLU A 631 1.67 -1.62 -42.45
CA GLU A 631 1.21 -2.07 -43.76
C GLU A 631 0.73 -3.54 -43.73
N GLU A 632 1.35 -4.39 -42.91
CA GLU A 632 0.88 -5.75 -42.59
C GLU A 632 -0.40 -5.77 -41.74
N GLY A 633 -0.86 -4.62 -41.22
CA GLY A 633 -2.04 -4.53 -40.35
C GLY A 633 -1.82 -5.12 -38.94
N ALA A 634 -0.57 -5.21 -38.49
CA ALA A 634 -0.19 -5.78 -37.21
C ALA A 634 -0.84 -5.03 -36.03
N THR A 635 -1.23 -5.76 -34.97
CA THR A 635 -1.83 -5.13 -33.79
C THR A 635 -0.77 -4.43 -32.94
N GLU A 636 -1.19 -3.55 -32.01
CA GLU A 636 -0.25 -2.94 -31.05
C GLU A 636 0.52 -3.99 -30.23
N HIS A 637 -0.03 -5.20 -30.03
CA HIS A 637 0.69 -6.29 -29.36
C HIS A 637 1.76 -6.93 -30.26
N ASP A 638 1.51 -7.03 -31.56
CA ASP A 638 2.48 -7.54 -32.53
C ASP A 638 3.61 -6.52 -32.76
N ILE A 639 3.29 -5.22 -32.76
CA ILE A 639 4.25 -4.12 -32.74
C ILE A 639 5.06 -4.14 -31.43
N GLU A 640 4.42 -4.31 -30.28
CA GLU A 640 5.09 -4.46 -28.98
C GLU A 640 6.06 -5.66 -29.00
N LEU A 641 5.64 -6.81 -29.56
CA LEU A 641 6.47 -8.00 -29.69
C LEU A 641 7.65 -7.78 -30.64
N ALA A 642 7.43 -7.25 -31.85
CA ALA A 642 8.48 -7.03 -32.83
C ALA A 642 9.53 -6.01 -32.35
N MET A 643 9.08 -4.87 -31.78
CA MET A 643 9.99 -3.90 -31.16
C MET A 643 10.70 -4.48 -29.92
N LYS A 644 10.17 -5.53 -29.30
CA LYS A 644 10.83 -6.29 -28.23
C LYS A 644 11.68 -7.47 -28.72
N ASP A 645 11.63 -7.86 -29.98
CA ASP A 645 12.60 -8.82 -30.54
C ASP A 645 13.78 -8.12 -31.25
N LEU A 646 13.65 -6.82 -31.53
CA LEU A 646 14.78 -5.93 -31.84
C LEU A 646 15.64 -5.55 -30.59
N GLY A 647 15.18 -5.80 -29.36
CA GLY A 647 15.79 -5.28 -28.12
C GLY A 647 16.06 -6.30 -27.00
N SER A 648 17.27 -6.24 -26.43
CA SER A 648 17.80 -7.14 -25.38
C SER A 648 17.54 -6.64 -23.93
N LYS A 649 17.37 -7.58 -22.98
CA LYS A 649 16.60 -7.38 -21.72
C LYS A 649 17.37 -7.92 -20.47
N ARG A 650 16.99 -7.93 -19.17
CA ARG A 650 15.96 -7.33 -18.24
C ARG A 650 16.65 -7.15 -16.86
N THR A 651 15.96 -6.72 -15.80
CA THR A 651 16.58 -6.46 -14.47
C THR A 651 16.69 -7.69 -13.55
N ILE A 652 17.88 -7.90 -12.97
CA ILE A 652 18.24 -9.11 -12.20
C ILE A 652 17.32 -9.40 -11.00
N ASP A 653 16.75 -8.38 -10.35
CA ASP A 653 15.83 -8.51 -9.20
C ASP A 653 14.64 -9.44 -9.45
N SER A 654 14.21 -9.55 -10.71
CA SER A 654 13.15 -10.48 -11.11
C SER A 654 13.47 -11.95 -10.76
N LEU A 655 14.75 -12.32 -10.70
CA LEU A 655 15.26 -13.65 -10.34
C LEU A 655 15.22 -13.88 -8.83
N ILE A 656 15.56 -12.87 -8.01
CA ILE A 656 15.40 -12.87 -6.55
C ILE A 656 13.94 -13.18 -6.19
N VAL A 657 13.02 -12.47 -6.86
CA VAL A 657 11.58 -12.58 -6.63
C VAL A 657 11.02 -13.92 -7.15
N ALA A 658 11.55 -14.43 -8.26
CA ALA A 658 11.19 -15.76 -8.77
C ALA A 658 11.69 -16.89 -7.85
N TYR A 659 12.87 -16.75 -7.24
CA TYR A 659 13.41 -17.69 -6.26
C TYR A 659 12.62 -17.66 -4.95
N GLY A 660 12.43 -16.47 -4.35
CA GLY A 660 11.66 -16.32 -3.11
C GLY A 660 10.24 -16.89 -3.24
N LYS A 661 9.58 -16.68 -4.40
CA LYS A 661 8.25 -17.25 -4.72
C LYS A 661 8.29 -18.73 -5.12
N GLY A 662 9.43 -19.41 -5.03
CA GLY A 662 9.60 -20.85 -5.25
C GLY A 662 9.41 -21.29 -6.70
N LYS A 663 9.43 -20.35 -7.65
CA LYS A 663 9.24 -20.59 -9.08
C LYS A 663 10.55 -20.89 -9.79
N LEU A 664 11.65 -20.31 -9.32
CA LEU A 664 13.00 -20.57 -9.83
C LEU A 664 13.59 -21.82 -9.15
N THR A 665 13.65 -22.92 -9.91
CA THR A 665 14.14 -24.23 -9.43
C THR A 665 15.57 -24.55 -9.92
N CYS A 666 15.98 -23.94 -11.02
CA CYS A 666 17.35 -23.91 -11.52
C CYS A 666 17.75 -22.48 -11.88
N PHE A 667 19.04 -22.19 -11.94
CA PHE A 667 19.58 -20.88 -12.30
C PHE A 667 20.89 -21.04 -13.07
N LEU A 668 21.04 -20.35 -14.19
CA LEU A 668 22.23 -20.40 -15.03
C LEU A 668 23.14 -19.21 -14.70
N ALA A 669 24.27 -19.45 -14.03
CA ALA A 669 25.27 -18.43 -13.71
C ALA A 669 26.64 -19.08 -13.41
N ASP A 670 27.74 -18.36 -13.64
CA ASP A 670 29.01 -18.70 -13.01
C ASP A 670 29.06 -18.15 -11.58
N LEU A 671 29.13 -19.05 -10.61
CA LEU A 671 29.25 -18.71 -9.19
C LEU A 671 30.59 -18.04 -8.84
N LYS A 672 31.62 -18.22 -9.68
CA LYS A 672 32.94 -17.60 -9.49
C LYS A 672 32.99 -16.16 -10.00
N ALA A 673 32.14 -15.79 -10.96
CA ALA A 673 32.09 -14.44 -11.50
C ALA A 673 31.71 -13.42 -10.41
N VAL A 674 32.22 -12.20 -10.57
CA VAL A 674 31.91 -11.06 -9.70
C VAL A 674 30.53 -10.56 -10.07
N PHE A 675 29.67 -10.38 -9.08
CA PHE A 675 28.37 -9.74 -9.24
C PHE A 675 28.54 -8.28 -8.86
N ASP A 676 28.97 -7.43 -9.81
CA ASP A 676 29.19 -6.02 -9.50
C ASP A 676 27.84 -5.30 -9.27
N VAL A 677 27.74 -4.66 -8.12
CA VAL A 677 26.56 -4.02 -7.56
C VAL A 677 27.01 -2.97 -6.54
N ILE A 678 26.29 -1.87 -6.41
CA ILE A 678 26.60 -0.81 -5.44
C ILE A 678 25.31 -0.17 -4.91
N PRO A 679 25.25 0.32 -3.65
CA PRO A 679 24.10 1.05 -3.13
C PRO A 679 23.83 2.34 -3.92
N ALA A 680 22.56 2.63 -4.20
CA ALA A 680 22.17 3.75 -5.07
C ALA A 680 22.49 5.13 -4.48
N ASP A 681 22.56 5.24 -3.16
CA ASP A 681 23.02 6.41 -2.41
C ASP A 681 24.52 6.69 -2.62
N MET A 682 25.37 5.66 -2.72
CA MET A 682 26.78 5.84 -3.08
C MET A 682 26.94 6.38 -4.50
N VAL A 683 26.11 5.93 -5.45
CA VAL A 683 26.08 6.49 -6.82
C VAL A 683 25.71 7.97 -6.82
N VAL A 684 24.69 8.36 -6.04
CA VAL A 684 24.30 9.77 -5.87
C VAL A 684 25.42 10.60 -5.24
N ASN A 685 26.11 10.07 -4.23
CA ASN A 685 27.23 10.76 -3.59
C ASN A 685 28.42 10.95 -4.54
N ALA A 686 28.76 9.95 -5.36
CA ALA A 686 29.80 10.06 -6.38
C ALA A 686 29.46 11.12 -7.45
N ILE A 687 28.19 11.20 -7.89
CA ILE A 687 27.70 12.25 -8.80
C ILE A 687 27.87 13.65 -8.16
N LEU A 688 27.45 13.83 -6.90
CA LEU A 688 27.55 15.13 -6.23
C LEU A 688 29.00 15.56 -6.00
N VAL A 689 29.91 14.62 -5.69
CA VAL A 689 31.32 14.92 -5.44
C VAL A 689 32.08 15.15 -6.75
N SER A 690 31.79 14.42 -7.83
CA SER A 690 32.36 14.71 -9.16
C SER A 690 31.91 16.08 -9.71
N MET A 691 30.66 16.48 -9.47
CA MET A 691 30.19 17.85 -9.77
C MET A 691 31.03 18.93 -9.08
N VAL A 692 31.42 18.72 -7.81
CA VAL A 692 32.25 19.69 -7.07
C VAL A 692 33.70 19.67 -7.55
N ALA A 693 34.27 18.49 -7.79
CA ALA A 693 35.67 18.34 -8.22
C ALA A 693 35.98 19.04 -9.55
N HIS A 694 35.06 18.96 -10.53
CA HIS A 694 35.29 19.48 -11.89
C HIS A 694 34.69 20.86 -12.16
N ALA A 695 33.99 21.46 -11.20
CA ALA A 695 33.32 22.76 -11.37
C ALA A 695 34.22 23.93 -11.84
N ASN A 696 35.55 23.79 -11.73
CA ASN A 696 36.52 24.78 -12.18
C ASN A 696 37.66 24.16 -13.02
N GLN A 697 37.54 22.90 -13.47
CA GLN A 697 38.57 22.17 -14.21
C GLN A 697 37.94 21.39 -15.38
N PRO A 698 38.09 21.86 -16.64
CA PRO A 698 37.59 21.12 -17.79
C PRO A 698 38.32 19.78 -17.95
N SER A 699 37.60 18.67 -17.77
CA SER A 699 38.10 17.33 -18.07
C SER A 699 37.00 16.40 -18.55
N ASP A 700 37.30 15.62 -19.60
CA ASP A 700 36.47 14.51 -20.05
C ASP A 700 36.92 13.25 -19.30
N ILE A 701 36.24 12.93 -18.19
CA ILE A 701 36.60 11.82 -17.29
C ILE A 701 35.43 10.86 -17.08
N ILE A 702 35.75 9.57 -16.99
CA ILE A 702 34.81 8.49 -16.69
C ILE A 702 35.08 7.97 -15.28
N TYR A 703 33.99 7.65 -14.59
CA TYR A 703 33.98 7.06 -13.26
C TYR A 703 33.18 5.75 -13.29
N HIS A 704 33.84 4.62 -13.05
CA HIS A 704 33.12 3.41 -12.67
C HIS A 704 32.82 3.47 -11.17
N VAL A 705 31.56 3.70 -10.84
CA VAL A 705 31.06 3.64 -9.47
C VAL A 705 30.56 2.21 -9.24
N GLY A 706 31.49 1.31 -8.92
CA GLY A 706 31.25 -0.13 -8.73
C GLY A 706 31.99 -0.69 -7.52
N SER A 707 31.91 -2.01 -7.34
CA SER A 707 32.54 -2.74 -6.24
C SER A 707 33.57 -3.78 -6.70
N SER A 708 33.67 -4.08 -8.00
CA SER A 708 34.37 -5.29 -8.47
C SER A 708 35.89 -5.31 -8.29
N VAL A 709 36.55 -4.16 -8.14
CA VAL A 709 37.95 -4.08 -7.66
C VAL A 709 37.99 -3.94 -6.15
N ALA A 710 37.44 -2.86 -5.59
CA ALA A 710 37.63 -2.50 -4.19
C ALA A 710 36.93 -3.39 -3.14
N ASN A 711 35.76 -4.01 -3.43
CA ASN A 711 35.05 -4.89 -2.50
C ASN A 711 34.15 -5.94 -3.23
N PRO A 712 34.73 -6.91 -3.96
CA PRO A 712 33.98 -7.78 -4.86
C PRO A 712 33.10 -8.82 -4.16
N VAL A 713 31.79 -8.73 -4.34
CA VAL A 713 30.83 -9.81 -4.06
C VAL A 713 30.67 -10.74 -5.26
N ARG A 714 30.54 -12.05 -5.06
CA ARG A 714 30.33 -13.04 -6.14
C ARG A 714 28.89 -13.53 -6.20
N TYR A 715 28.49 -14.08 -7.35
CA TYR A 715 27.21 -14.81 -7.47
C TYR A 715 27.08 -15.97 -6.46
N LEU A 716 28.20 -16.55 -6.00
CA LEU A 716 28.23 -17.50 -4.87
C LEU A 716 27.65 -16.89 -3.58
N ASN A 717 28.16 -15.73 -3.16
CA ASN A 717 27.71 -15.01 -1.97
C ASN A 717 26.23 -14.62 -2.10
N PHE A 718 25.86 -13.97 -3.22
CA PHE A 718 24.49 -13.55 -3.50
C PHE A 718 23.49 -14.73 -3.49
N ARG A 719 23.88 -15.89 -4.04
CA ARG A 719 23.10 -17.13 -3.92
C ARG A 719 22.90 -17.52 -2.46
N ASP A 720 23.96 -17.56 -1.66
CA ASP A 720 23.89 -18.06 -0.29
C ASP A 720 23.18 -17.09 0.66
N TYR A 721 23.33 -15.78 0.44
CA TYR A 721 22.50 -14.75 1.08
C TYR A 721 21.02 -14.92 0.71
N SER A 722 20.69 -15.13 -0.58
CA SER A 722 19.31 -15.39 -1.03
C SER A 722 18.74 -16.67 -0.40
N VAL A 723 19.50 -17.77 -0.39
CA VAL A 723 19.11 -19.06 0.18
C VAL A 723 18.89 -18.94 1.69
N ARG A 724 19.76 -18.22 2.42
CA ARG A 724 19.60 -17.99 3.86
C ARG A 724 18.39 -17.07 4.13
N TYR A 725 18.32 -15.92 3.47
CA TYR A 725 17.23 -14.97 3.64
C TYR A 725 15.85 -15.61 3.42
N PHE A 726 15.64 -16.33 2.31
CA PHE A 726 14.35 -16.95 2.04
C PHE A 726 14.10 -18.27 2.80
N ARG A 727 15.08 -18.78 3.57
CA ARG A 727 14.85 -19.82 4.59
C ARG A 727 14.41 -19.24 5.94
N GLU A 728 15.02 -18.13 6.35
CA GLU A 728 14.69 -17.42 7.59
C GLU A 728 13.39 -16.60 7.48
N LYS A 729 13.17 -16.01 6.30
CA LYS A 729 12.06 -15.09 5.98
C LYS A 729 11.40 -15.56 4.67
N PRO A 730 10.77 -16.76 4.64
CA PRO A 730 10.18 -17.32 3.42
C PRO A 730 9.05 -16.45 2.86
N TRP A 731 8.94 -16.41 1.52
CA TRP A 731 7.85 -15.69 0.86
C TRP A 731 6.51 -16.36 1.21
N ILE A 732 5.49 -15.56 1.53
CA ILE A 732 4.12 -16.05 1.77
C ILE A 732 3.32 -16.01 0.46
N ASN A 733 2.81 -17.17 0.03
CA ASN A 733 2.00 -17.25 -1.19
C ASN A 733 0.57 -16.69 -0.98
N LYS A 734 -0.27 -16.65 -2.03
CA LYS A 734 -1.64 -16.11 -1.92
C LYS A 734 -2.52 -16.97 -1.01
N GLU A 735 -2.14 -18.25 -0.90
CA GLU A 735 -2.72 -19.31 -0.11
C GLU A 735 -2.14 -19.35 1.32
N GLY A 736 -1.40 -18.30 1.71
CA GLY A 736 -0.82 -18.07 3.03
C GLY A 736 0.38 -18.95 3.44
N LYS A 737 0.72 -19.96 2.65
CA LYS A 737 1.77 -20.92 2.99
C LYS A 737 3.16 -20.32 2.81
N PRO A 738 4.14 -20.70 3.66
CA PRO A 738 5.52 -20.31 3.49
C PRO A 738 6.08 -21.11 2.31
N VAL A 739 6.54 -20.41 1.29
CA VAL A 739 7.15 -21.04 0.13
C VAL A 739 8.50 -21.62 0.57
N LYS A 740 8.56 -22.96 0.67
CA LYS A 740 9.80 -23.69 0.95
C LYS A 740 10.74 -23.60 -0.25
N VAL A 741 11.69 -22.67 -0.20
CA VAL A 741 12.72 -22.53 -1.23
C VAL A 741 13.74 -23.66 -1.14
N GLY A 742 13.97 -24.34 -2.27
CA GLY A 742 14.97 -25.41 -2.38
C GLY A 742 16.40 -24.88 -2.47
N LYS A 743 17.38 -25.78 -2.43
CA LYS A 743 18.71 -25.49 -2.98
C LYS A 743 18.56 -25.41 -4.51
N VAL A 744 18.81 -24.25 -5.09
CA VAL A 744 18.70 -24.05 -6.55
C VAL A 744 19.71 -24.93 -7.27
N THR A 745 19.29 -25.62 -8.33
CA THR A 745 20.22 -26.27 -9.26
C THR A 745 20.96 -25.20 -10.05
N ILE A 746 22.17 -24.84 -9.62
CA ILE A 746 23.01 -23.91 -10.37
C ILE A 746 23.66 -24.64 -11.55
N LEU A 747 23.60 -24.02 -12.72
CA LEU A 747 24.09 -24.57 -13.99
C LEU A 747 25.16 -23.63 -14.53
N SER A 748 26.42 -24.02 -14.37
CA SER A 748 27.60 -23.19 -14.69
C SER A 748 28.06 -23.28 -16.15
N ASN A 749 27.22 -23.77 -17.05
CA ASN A 749 27.41 -23.71 -18.51
C ASN A 749 26.05 -23.90 -19.21
N ILE A 750 25.92 -23.33 -20.42
CA ILE A 750 24.65 -23.31 -21.16
C ILE A 750 24.21 -24.72 -21.63
N ASP A 751 25.13 -25.59 -22.01
CA ASP A 751 24.80 -26.94 -22.48
C ASP A 751 24.22 -27.83 -21.39
N SER A 752 24.69 -27.69 -20.15
CA SER A 752 24.07 -28.33 -18.98
C SER A 752 22.67 -27.80 -18.71
N PHE A 753 22.39 -26.52 -18.97
CA PHE A 753 21.05 -25.97 -18.86
C PHE A 753 20.13 -26.45 -19.98
N TYR A 754 20.57 -26.46 -21.24
CA TYR A 754 19.78 -27.02 -22.34
C TYR A 754 19.47 -28.50 -22.11
N ARG A 755 20.45 -29.30 -21.65
CA ARG A 755 20.23 -30.71 -21.27
C ARG A 755 19.24 -30.84 -20.11
N TYR A 756 19.34 -29.99 -19.08
CA TYR A 756 18.37 -29.96 -17.97
C TYR A 756 16.95 -29.60 -18.46
N MET A 757 16.81 -28.56 -19.28
CA MET A 757 15.52 -28.12 -19.82
C MET A 757 14.88 -29.17 -20.74
N TYR A 758 15.69 -29.83 -21.57
CA TYR A 758 15.25 -30.91 -22.44
C TYR A 758 14.68 -32.07 -21.61
N ILE A 759 15.48 -32.61 -20.69
CA ILE A 759 15.11 -33.78 -19.87
C ILE A 759 13.95 -33.45 -18.92
N ARG A 760 13.94 -32.28 -18.30
CA ARG A 760 13.01 -31.96 -17.20
C ARG A 760 11.67 -31.37 -17.66
N TYR A 761 11.60 -30.72 -18.83
CA TYR A 761 10.39 -30.03 -19.28
C TYR A 761 9.99 -30.35 -20.72
N GLN A 762 10.92 -30.33 -21.68
CA GLN A 762 10.55 -30.54 -23.10
C GLN A 762 10.18 -32.00 -23.40
N LEU A 763 10.91 -32.98 -22.84
CA LEU A 763 10.61 -34.39 -23.02
C LEU A 763 9.26 -34.79 -22.38
N PRO A 764 8.93 -34.36 -21.14
CA PRO A 764 7.57 -34.49 -20.59
C PRO A 764 6.49 -33.77 -21.40
N LEU A 765 6.77 -32.58 -21.97
CA LEU A 765 5.81 -31.88 -22.84
C LEU A 765 5.49 -32.70 -24.09
N LYS A 766 6.50 -33.26 -24.78
CA LYS A 766 6.26 -34.14 -25.94
C LYS A 766 5.44 -35.38 -25.58
N GLY A 767 5.65 -35.93 -24.38
CA GLY A 767 4.81 -37.00 -23.84
C GLY A 767 3.36 -36.57 -23.61
N LEU A 768 3.14 -35.38 -23.04
CA LEU A 768 1.81 -34.81 -22.84
C LEU A 768 1.13 -34.48 -24.17
N GLU A 769 1.86 -33.96 -25.17
CA GLU A 769 1.34 -33.66 -26.52
C GLU A 769 0.88 -34.95 -27.24
N LEU A 770 1.61 -36.06 -27.09
CA LEU A 770 1.19 -37.39 -27.58
C LEU A 770 -0.06 -37.91 -26.85
N VAL A 771 -0.11 -37.81 -25.52
CA VAL A 771 -1.30 -38.21 -24.74
C VAL A 771 -2.50 -37.33 -25.08
N ASN A 772 -2.30 -36.04 -25.31
CA ASN A 772 -3.33 -35.08 -25.70
C ASN A 772 -3.93 -35.42 -27.08
N ALA A 773 -3.09 -35.76 -28.06
CA ALA A 773 -3.53 -36.24 -29.37
C ALA A 773 -4.32 -37.56 -29.25
N ALA A 774 -3.86 -38.50 -28.42
CA ALA A 774 -4.58 -39.75 -28.14
C ALA A 774 -5.87 -39.57 -27.31
N SER A 775 -6.04 -38.42 -26.67
CA SER A 775 -7.18 -38.08 -25.79
C SER A 775 -8.10 -37.01 -26.39
N CYS A 776 -8.21 -36.95 -27.73
CA CYS A 776 -9.09 -36.02 -28.46
C CYS A 776 -8.95 -34.55 -28.01
N HIS A 777 -7.71 -34.08 -27.81
CA HIS A 777 -7.37 -32.71 -27.39
C HIS A 777 -7.82 -32.29 -25.97
N TYR A 778 -8.18 -33.23 -25.09
CA TYR A 778 -8.62 -32.95 -23.71
C TYR A 778 -7.63 -32.13 -22.86
N PHE A 779 -6.33 -32.19 -23.17
CA PHE A 779 -5.27 -31.45 -22.45
C PHE A 779 -4.71 -30.25 -23.25
N GLN A 780 -5.41 -29.77 -24.29
CA GLN A 780 -4.89 -28.77 -25.23
C GLN A 780 -4.43 -27.47 -24.54
N GLU A 781 -5.25 -26.90 -23.65
CA GLU A 781 -4.89 -25.68 -22.91
C GLU A 781 -3.64 -25.88 -22.03
N MET A 782 -3.51 -27.07 -21.41
CA MET A 782 -2.36 -27.42 -20.59
C MET A 782 -1.08 -27.50 -21.44
N CYS A 783 -1.15 -28.09 -22.63
CA CYS A 783 -0.03 -28.15 -23.57
C CYS A 783 0.40 -26.73 -24.00
N VAL A 784 -0.56 -25.89 -24.39
CA VAL A 784 -0.31 -24.50 -24.82
C VAL A 784 0.33 -23.66 -23.70
N ASP A 785 -0.20 -23.75 -22.48
CA ASP A 785 0.34 -23.01 -21.33
C ASP A 785 1.73 -23.51 -20.89
N PHE A 786 1.97 -24.82 -20.91
CA PHE A 786 3.28 -25.40 -20.57
C PHE A 786 4.35 -25.05 -21.62
N ASN A 787 4.00 -25.13 -22.91
CA ASN A 787 4.85 -24.68 -24.01
C ASN A 787 5.16 -23.17 -23.92
N ARG A 788 4.14 -22.33 -23.64
CA ARG A 788 4.32 -20.89 -23.37
C ARG A 788 5.32 -20.65 -22.23
N LYS A 789 5.17 -21.33 -21.09
CA LYS A 789 6.09 -21.22 -19.94
C LYS A 789 7.53 -21.61 -20.31
N ILE A 790 7.73 -22.71 -21.05
CA ILE A 790 9.07 -23.12 -21.50
C ILE A 790 9.68 -22.04 -22.41
N ARG A 791 8.94 -21.52 -23.40
CA ARG A 791 9.42 -20.43 -24.26
C ARG A 791 9.78 -19.17 -23.47
N THR A 792 8.99 -18.78 -22.46
CA THR A 792 9.34 -17.68 -21.56
C THR A 792 10.63 -17.93 -20.78
N ILE A 793 10.85 -19.14 -20.26
CA ILE A 793 12.08 -19.47 -19.51
C ILE A 793 13.30 -19.45 -20.43
N MET A 794 13.21 -20.02 -21.63
CA MET A 794 14.32 -20.00 -22.62
C MET A 794 14.68 -18.56 -23.01
N ARG A 795 13.67 -17.72 -23.33
CA ARG A 795 13.85 -16.28 -23.65
C ARG A 795 14.38 -15.46 -22.47
N LEU A 796 14.31 -15.95 -21.23
CA LEU A 796 14.93 -15.33 -20.06
C LEU A 796 16.37 -15.80 -19.81
N VAL A 797 16.82 -16.91 -20.40
CA VAL A 797 18.17 -17.45 -20.10
C VAL A 797 19.23 -16.98 -21.09
N GLU A 798 18.97 -16.95 -22.40
CA GLU A 798 19.87 -16.30 -23.38
C GLU A 798 20.13 -14.82 -23.05
N LEU A 799 19.18 -14.25 -22.31
CA LEU A 799 19.04 -12.85 -21.97
C LEU A 799 19.94 -12.40 -20.81
N TYR A 800 19.94 -13.18 -19.73
CA TYR A 800 20.77 -12.90 -18.55
C TYR A 800 22.17 -13.51 -18.68
N LYS A 801 22.36 -14.49 -19.55
CA LYS A 801 23.63 -15.17 -19.83
C LYS A 801 24.84 -14.21 -20.00
N PRO A 802 24.77 -13.09 -20.75
CA PRO A 802 25.88 -12.13 -20.83
C PRO A 802 26.32 -11.59 -19.45
N TYR A 803 25.35 -11.28 -18.57
CA TYR A 803 25.58 -10.68 -17.25
C TYR A 803 25.90 -11.72 -16.16
N LEU A 804 25.34 -12.93 -16.27
CA LEU A 804 25.52 -14.04 -15.32
C LEU A 804 26.79 -14.88 -15.60
N PHE A 805 27.45 -14.62 -16.72
CA PHE A 805 28.78 -15.13 -17.09
C PHE A 805 29.76 -13.99 -17.41
N PHE A 806 29.43 -12.77 -16.97
CA PHE A 806 30.31 -11.61 -17.14
C PHE A 806 31.59 -11.83 -16.33
N ASN A 807 32.72 -11.94 -17.03
CA ASN A 807 34.04 -12.14 -16.45
C ASN A 807 34.89 -10.86 -16.54
N GLY A 808 34.24 -9.70 -16.65
CA GLY A 808 34.87 -8.40 -16.50
C GLY A 808 34.92 -7.94 -15.04
N ILE A 809 35.86 -7.05 -14.75
CA ILE A 809 36.03 -6.34 -13.49
C ILE A 809 36.24 -4.87 -13.86
N PHE A 810 35.48 -3.95 -13.29
CA PHE A 810 35.54 -2.53 -13.62
C PHE A 810 36.62 -1.84 -12.79
N ASP A 811 37.59 -1.22 -13.47
CA ASP A 811 38.62 -0.39 -12.84
C ASP A 811 37.96 0.82 -12.15
N ASP A 812 38.32 1.09 -10.90
CA ASP A 812 37.77 2.17 -10.06
C ASP A 812 38.83 3.25 -9.72
N LEU A 813 39.97 3.26 -10.42
CA LEU A 813 41.12 4.13 -10.16
C LEU A 813 40.78 5.64 -10.20
N ASN A 814 39.89 6.11 -11.08
CA ASN A 814 39.43 7.51 -11.05
C ASN A 814 38.48 7.75 -9.87
N THR A 815 37.61 6.79 -9.56
CA THR A 815 36.73 6.86 -8.37
C THR A 815 37.55 6.93 -7.07
N GLU A 816 38.67 6.22 -6.96
CA GLU A 816 39.62 6.36 -5.83
C GLU A 816 40.30 7.74 -5.78
N LYS A 817 40.72 8.29 -6.93
CA LYS A 817 41.24 9.67 -7.00
C LYS A 817 40.18 10.68 -6.56
N LEU A 818 38.93 10.51 -6.96
CA LEU A 818 37.82 11.38 -6.58
C LEU A 818 37.54 11.33 -5.08
N LEU A 819 37.54 10.14 -4.45
CA LEU A 819 37.48 9.98 -2.99
C LEU A 819 38.64 10.69 -2.29
N SER A 820 39.84 10.64 -2.87
CA SER A 820 41.04 11.29 -2.32
C SER A 820 40.96 12.82 -2.43
N MET A 821 40.59 13.35 -3.60
CA MET A 821 40.34 14.78 -3.82
C MET A 821 39.23 15.32 -2.90
N ALA A 822 38.20 14.54 -2.59
CA ALA A 822 37.14 14.93 -1.66
C ALA A 822 37.64 15.03 -0.21
N ARG A 823 38.47 14.05 0.22
CA ARG A 823 39.12 14.03 1.54
C ARG A 823 40.09 15.22 1.70
N GLU A 824 40.88 15.52 0.69
CA GLU A 824 41.85 16.64 0.69
C GLU A 824 41.18 18.01 0.54
N GLY A 825 40.10 18.09 -0.25
CA GLY A 825 39.33 19.32 -0.49
C GLY A 825 38.38 19.74 0.65
N GLY A 826 38.38 19.01 1.77
CA GLY A 826 37.56 19.35 2.95
C GLY A 826 36.06 19.09 2.78
N VAL A 827 35.65 18.17 1.88
CA VAL A 827 34.26 17.71 1.78
C VAL A 827 33.90 16.95 3.06
N GLU A 828 32.69 17.13 3.59
CA GLU A 828 32.20 16.37 4.75
C GLU A 828 31.98 14.89 4.36
N THR A 829 33.04 14.08 4.44
CA THR A 829 33.04 12.68 3.96
C THR A 829 32.09 11.75 4.73
N GLU A 830 31.65 12.15 5.93
CA GLU A 830 30.60 11.44 6.68
C GLU A 830 29.21 11.60 6.05
N LEU A 831 28.99 12.68 5.27
CA LEU A 831 27.72 12.96 4.59
C LEU A 831 27.70 12.48 3.13
N PHE A 832 28.86 12.41 2.46
CA PHE A 832 28.99 12.02 1.06
C PHE A 832 29.90 10.79 0.88
N TYR A 833 29.62 9.70 1.61
CA TYR A 833 30.37 8.45 1.47
C TYR A 833 29.99 7.69 0.18
N PHE A 834 30.99 7.18 -0.54
CA PHE A 834 30.82 6.27 -1.68
C PHE A 834 32.01 5.30 -1.86
N ASP A 835 32.79 5.08 -0.79
CA ASP A 835 33.88 4.12 -0.75
C ASP A 835 33.29 2.69 -0.54
N PRO A 836 33.32 1.80 -1.55
CA PRO A 836 32.65 0.50 -1.46
C PRO A 836 33.28 -0.43 -0.43
N LYS A 837 34.49 -0.13 0.08
CA LYS A 837 35.21 -0.94 1.08
C LYS A 837 34.50 -0.98 2.44
N ILE A 838 33.55 -0.07 2.70
CA ILE A 838 32.76 -0.04 3.93
C ILE A 838 31.55 -0.98 3.90
N ILE A 839 31.22 -1.58 2.76
CA ILE A 839 30.01 -2.38 2.59
C ILE A 839 30.19 -3.78 3.21
N ASP A 840 29.48 -4.04 4.30
CA ASP A 840 29.15 -5.42 4.71
C ASP A 840 28.07 -5.95 3.76
N TRP A 841 28.49 -6.78 2.80
CA TRP A 841 27.59 -7.41 1.84
C TRP A 841 26.56 -8.35 2.49
N GLU A 842 26.90 -8.97 3.62
CA GLU A 842 25.97 -9.85 4.33
C GLU A 842 24.85 -9.03 4.97
N ASP A 843 25.16 -7.97 5.72
CA ASP A 843 24.13 -7.11 6.31
C ASP A 843 23.33 -6.38 5.22
N TYR A 844 23.99 -5.80 4.22
CA TYR A 844 23.33 -5.09 3.12
C TYR A 844 22.29 -5.98 2.42
N PHE A 845 22.65 -7.20 2.03
CA PHE A 845 21.67 -8.10 1.41
C PHE A 845 20.58 -8.58 2.40
N MET A 846 20.96 -9.00 3.61
CA MET A 846 20.04 -9.63 4.57
C MET A 846 19.06 -8.66 5.25
N ASN A 847 19.45 -7.39 5.43
CA ASN A 847 18.73 -6.42 6.26
C ASN A 847 18.34 -5.13 5.52
N VAL A 848 19.00 -4.76 4.42
CA VAL A 848 18.64 -3.58 3.60
C VAL A 848 17.94 -3.99 2.30
N HIS A 849 18.63 -4.70 1.41
CA HIS A 849 18.23 -4.90 0.01
C HIS A 849 17.06 -5.88 -0.15
N PHE A 850 17.13 -7.12 0.36
CA PHE A 850 16.01 -8.06 0.23
C PHE A 850 14.73 -7.59 0.97
N PRO A 851 14.81 -7.00 2.20
CA PRO A 851 13.65 -6.35 2.82
C PRO A 851 13.12 -5.16 2.00
N GLY A 852 14.00 -4.37 1.38
CA GLY A 852 13.66 -3.25 0.50
C GLY A 852 12.83 -3.70 -0.71
N ILE A 853 13.28 -4.73 -1.43
CA ILE A 853 12.55 -5.32 -2.57
C ILE A 853 11.14 -5.76 -2.15
N ILE A 854 11.00 -6.45 -1.01
CA ILE A 854 9.71 -6.93 -0.50
C ILE A 854 8.80 -5.77 -0.06
N LYS A 855 9.36 -4.70 0.49
CA LYS A 855 8.61 -3.56 1.05
C LYS A 855 8.16 -2.53 0.00
N TYR A 856 8.98 -2.31 -1.03
CA TYR A 856 8.82 -1.19 -1.98
C TYR A 856 8.59 -1.61 -3.43
N ALA A 857 9.27 -2.64 -3.94
CA ALA A 857 9.18 -3.01 -5.36
C ALA A 857 7.90 -3.79 -5.72
N PHE A 858 7.24 -4.44 -4.74
CA PHE A 858 6.06 -5.27 -5.00
C PHE A 858 4.92 -5.07 -3.99
N LYS A 859 3.85 -4.42 -4.45
CA LYS A 859 2.50 -4.43 -3.85
C LYS A 859 1.45 -4.64 -4.93
#